data_AF-A0A0Q8HC34-F1
#
_entry.id   AF-A0A0Q8HC34-F1
#
_cell.length_a   1.000
_cell.length_b   1.000
_cell.length_c   1.000
_cell.angle_alpha   90.00
_cell.angle_beta   90.00
_cell.angle_gamma   90.00
#
_symmetry.space_group_name_H-M   'P 1'
#
loop_
_entity.id
_entity.type
_entity.pdbx_description
1 polymer ?
#
loop_
_entity_poly.entity_id
_entity_poly.type
_entity_poly.pdbx_seq_one_letter_code
_entity_poly.pdbx_strand_id
1 'polypeptide(L)'
;MDRFIRRADPKSLSVRDLLEARDHYHVHIANLPTVLGTAVGRYRIRLDDANFQDEQARQTGEELGPRTLDNSDFRPWSWPCVLVFVSEWLDRATLARHPELAVPPVLYLPDGRQVRTCPVLVQRREHNLAPADTAVYAADKFGPNFQVHVADQGRTRMGVASAIVEDGACAFALVSRHLTAGIDAGADVHALPRSRKQVIGRTTSRSVDAVPLTDIYPGFSSRGAQLTLDAALVKLDSIAATQSHYLGVGAMGAAVDLSSDKMSLNLLGCPLFTELPGGIRVQGCVHGLFYRHASVGGVDALAEFLIGPRQSGGSVETRPGDSGAVWFWDEAADTPAVPGAAPPVSFRPLAVQWGGHGFGALNAGRSTEFALATGFSSLCKALNVGLVEDWRSGQSRYWGKVGHYNIGYAACFALQTDKARAVFKANATAIGVRDEDIVAGRLPLATQTSKFIALADVPDLVWRRSRGKDKANHFADMDETGTGAFQGKTLMQLWRQRPSSRDPQVWNAFYSSIDPDRKPAHRGALPFRVAQLYRVMVQAVADRELDAYVCAAGVLAHYIGDACQPLHVSHLHHGEADDPDDDEVHAVYETDMLDQAADEVVVGVKQRVADLAGRPLVNGPLGAADAVVQLMRRTMKALPPAEVLEVFNRVRGRGQAAALWAELGPRTMDRMADGAVTLATVWQSAWSAGGGDEHMTLAACKKPVPTRQLKKLYDTKSFAESRWLHEMTLADLS
;
A
#
# COMPACT_ATOMS: atom_id res chain seq x y z
N MET A 1 -6.78 43.40 -38.83
CA MET A 1 -7.96 42.73 -39.43
C MET A 1 -8.25 41.43 -38.68
N ASP A 2 -8.33 41.46 -37.35
CA ASP A 2 -8.08 40.25 -36.53
C ASP A 2 -9.31 39.56 -35.94
N ARG A 3 -10.52 40.11 -36.07
CA ARG A 3 -11.73 39.59 -35.39
C ARG A 3 -12.16 38.20 -35.83
N PHE A 4 -11.70 37.72 -36.99
CA PHE A 4 -12.10 36.43 -37.58
C PHE A 4 -10.92 35.47 -37.83
N ILE A 5 -9.69 35.84 -37.45
CA ILE A 5 -8.55 34.94 -37.52
C ILE A 5 -8.50 34.14 -36.21
N ARG A 6 -8.73 32.82 -36.28
CA ARG A 6 -8.60 31.92 -35.13
C ARG A 6 -7.12 31.74 -34.75
N ARG A 7 -6.52 32.77 -34.15
CA ARG A 7 -5.25 32.63 -33.43
C ARG A 7 -5.53 31.78 -32.18
N ALA A 8 -5.02 30.56 -32.13
CA ALA A 8 -4.94 29.82 -30.87
C ALA A 8 -4.07 30.61 -29.89
N ASP A 9 -4.45 30.68 -28.62
CA ASP A 9 -3.59 31.28 -27.59
C ASP A 9 -2.39 30.36 -27.37
N PRO A 10 -1.14 30.80 -27.59
CA PRO A 10 0.04 29.97 -27.32
C PRO A 10 0.11 29.50 -25.86
N LYS A 11 -0.51 30.23 -24.91
CA LYS A 11 -0.57 29.83 -23.50
C LYS A 11 -1.58 28.71 -23.22
N SER A 12 -2.47 28.36 -24.16
CA SER A 12 -3.44 27.26 -24.01
C SER A 12 -2.96 25.91 -24.58
N LEU A 13 -1.70 25.80 -25.01
CA LEU A 13 -1.13 24.56 -25.53
C LEU A 13 -0.75 23.60 -24.37
N SER A 14 -1.20 22.36 -24.46
CA SER A 14 -0.93 21.28 -23.51
C SER A 14 0.29 20.44 -23.90
N VAL A 15 0.71 19.54 -23.00
CA VAL A 15 1.72 18.50 -23.30
C VAL A 15 1.31 17.66 -24.51
N ARG A 16 0.01 17.33 -24.66
CA ARG A 16 -0.51 16.55 -25.78
C ARG A 16 -0.32 17.28 -27.12
N ASP A 17 -0.60 18.58 -27.17
CA ASP A 17 -0.43 19.40 -28.38
C ASP A 17 1.04 19.48 -28.81
N LEU A 18 1.96 19.62 -27.84
CA LEU A 18 3.40 19.67 -28.11
C LEU A 18 3.97 18.31 -28.54
N LEU A 19 3.48 17.21 -27.97
CA LEU A 19 3.81 15.84 -28.41
C LEU A 19 3.29 15.58 -29.83
N GLU A 20 2.05 15.97 -30.13
CA GLU A 20 1.44 15.82 -31.46
C GLU A 20 2.18 16.63 -32.53
N ALA A 21 2.55 17.88 -32.24
CA ALA A 21 3.36 18.68 -33.16
C ALA A 21 4.76 18.11 -33.38
N ARG A 22 5.41 17.60 -32.31
CA ARG A 22 6.70 16.91 -32.43
C ARG A 22 6.59 15.64 -33.26
N ASP A 23 5.54 14.85 -33.05
CA ASP A 23 5.26 13.60 -33.75
C ASP A 23 4.96 13.83 -35.24
N HIS A 24 4.13 14.83 -35.57
CA HIS A 24 3.82 15.22 -36.94
C HIS A 24 5.06 15.66 -37.72
N TYR A 25 6.00 16.33 -37.05
CA TYR A 25 7.26 16.80 -37.63
C TYR A 25 8.46 15.88 -37.35
N HIS A 26 8.27 14.68 -36.77
CA HIS A 26 9.36 13.79 -36.37
C HIS A 26 10.29 13.52 -37.57
N VAL A 27 9.77 13.08 -38.71
CA VAL A 27 10.57 12.72 -39.90
C VAL A 27 11.44 13.87 -40.42
N HIS A 28 11.06 15.12 -40.15
CA HIS A 28 11.86 16.30 -40.50
C HIS A 28 12.87 16.64 -39.39
N ILE A 29 12.41 16.91 -38.16
CA ILE A 29 13.26 17.41 -37.08
C ILE A 29 14.24 16.33 -36.58
N ALA A 30 13.81 15.06 -36.53
CA ALA A 30 14.61 13.96 -36.00
C ALA A 30 15.82 13.61 -36.87
N ASN A 31 15.75 13.93 -38.17
CA ASN A 31 16.74 13.59 -39.20
C ASN A 31 17.63 14.77 -39.62
N LEU A 32 17.43 15.97 -39.05
CA LEU A 32 18.35 17.09 -39.24
C LEU A 32 19.73 16.72 -38.64
N PRO A 33 20.84 16.83 -39.39
CA PRO A 33 22.15 16.31 -38.96
C PRO A 33 22.72 17.03 -37.72
N THR A 34 22.27 18.26 -37.48
CA THR A 34 22.63 19.06 -36.30
C THR A 34 21.79 18.73 -35.06
N VAL A 35 20.65 18.03 -35.17
CA VAL A 35 19.72 17.81 -34.06
C VAL A 35 20.12 16.58 -33.24
N LEU A 36 20.54 16.83 -32.01
CA LEU A 36 20.94 15.81 -31.04
C LEU A 36 19.72 15.19 -30.35
N GLY A 37 18.78 16.01 -29.90
CA GLY A 37 17.61 15.56 -29.15
C GLY A 37 16.48 16.57 -29.17
N THR A 38 15.32 16.17 -28.69
CA THR A 38 14.15 17.06 -28.56
C THR A 38 13.40 16.79 -27.26
N ALA A 39 12.78 17.82 -26.68
CA ALA A 39 11.91 17.67 -25.50
C ALA A 39 10.67 18.55 -25.64
N VAL A 40 9.63 18.21 -24.87
CA VAL A 40 8.46 19.07 -24.66
C VAL A 40 8.78 20.03 -23.51
N GLY A 41 8.62 21.34 -23.72
CA GLY A 41 9.14 22.33 -22.79
C GLY A 41 8.55 23.74 -22.94
N ARG A 42 9.23 24.70 -22.33
CA ARG A 42 8.97 26.14 -22.45
C ARG A 42 10.16 26.83 -23.10
N TYR A 43 9.86 27.85 -23.91
CA TYR A 43 10.86 28.58 -24.69
C TYR A 43 11.89 29.25 -23.78
N ARG A 44 13.17 28.89 -23.90
CA ARG A 44 14.25 29.51 -23.11
C ARG A 44 14.57 30.88 -23.71
N ILE A 45 14.42 31.92 -22.89
CA ILE A 45 14.73 33.32 -23.19
C ILE A 45 16.17 33.56 -22.73
N ARG A 46 16.99 34.32 -23.46
CA ARG A 46 18.39 34.52 -23.05
C ARG A 46 18.49 35.43 -21.82
N LEU A 47 19.52 35.29 -21.00
CA LEU A 47 19.63 36.01 -19.72
C LEU A 47 19.83 37.53 -19.90
N ASP A 48 20.35 37.92 -21.06
CA ASP A 48 20.57 39.29 -21.56
C ASP A 48 19.40 39.86 -22.37
N ASP A 49 18.44 39.01 -22.77
CA ASP A 49 17.24 39.37 -23.52
C ASP A 49 16.30 40.20 -22.62
N ALA A 50 15.85 41.37 -23.06
CA ALA A 50 15.08 42.28 -22.20
C ALA A 50 13.78 41.63 -21.65
N ASN A 51 13.18 40.72 -22.41
CA ASN A 51 11.99 39.96 -22.03
C ASN A 51 12.27 38.78 -21.06
N PHE A 52 13.50 38.63 -20.57
CA PHE A 52 13.84 37.72 -19.49
C PHE A 52 13.46 38.26 -18.09
N GLN A 53 13.39 39.58 -17.96
CA GLN A 53 13.05 40.27 -16.70
C GLN A 53 11.62 40.84 -16.71
N ASP A 54 11.09 41.24 -17.87
CA ASP A 54 9.74 41.79 -18.04
C ASP A 54 9.02 41.14 -19.24
N GLU A 55 7.85 40.53 -19.02
CA GLU A 55 7.01 39.95 -20.08
C GLU A 55 6.64 40.96 -21.18
N GLN A 56 6.57 42.26 -20.86
CA GLN A 56 6.14 43.32 -21.77
C GLN A 56 7.29 43.96 -22.56
N ALA A 57 8.55 43.62 -22.25
CA ALA A 57 9.71 44.20 -22.92
C ALA A 57 9.75 43.82 -24.41
N ARG A 58 9.90 44.83 -25.28
CA ARG A 58 10.01 44.64 -26.73
C ARG A 58 11.44 44.23 -27.07
N GLN A 59 11.60 43.11 -27.78
CA GLN A 59 12.90 42.74 -28.34
C GLN A 59 13.33 43.77 -29.41
N THR A 60 14.63 44.07 -29.44
CA THR A 60 15.23 45.12 -30.29
C THR A 60 15.26 44.77 -31.78
N GLY A 61 15.09 43.50 -32.12
CA GLY A 61 15.18 42.98 -33.50
C GLY A 61 16.60 42.65 -33.95
N GLU A 62 17.59 42.84 -33.08
CA GLU A 62 18.99 42.50 -33.32
C GLU A 62 19.20 40.99 -33.45
N GLU A 63 20.30 40.58 -34.11
CA GLU A 63 20.65 39.17 -34.29
C GLU A 63 21.27 38.59 -33.01
N LEU A 64 20.40 38.22 -32.07
CA LEU A 64 20.78 37.53 -30.84
C LEU A 64 21.45 36.18 -31.19
N GLY A 65 22.71 36.03 -30.77
CA GLY A 65 23.59 34.89 -31.07
C GLY A 65 23.15 33.54 -30.46
N PRO A 66 24.03 32.52 -30.45
CA PRO A 66 23.65 31.17 -30.06
C PRO A 66 22.99 31.11 -28.69
N ARG A 67 21.80 30.49 -28.62
CA ARG A 67 21.14 30.17 -27.36
C ARG A 67 21.75 28.90 -26.80
N THR A 68 22.22 28.92 -25.56
CA THR A 68 22.80 27.77 -24.84
C THR A 68 22.01 27.51 -23.55
N LEU A 69 22.32 26.44 -22.82
CA LEU A 69 21.76 26.19 -21.49
C LEU A 69 22.30 27.18 -20.43
N ASP A 70 23.50 27.70 -20.66
CA ASP A 70 24.23 28.59 -19.75
C ASP A 70 23.90 30.08 -19.96
N ASN A 71 23.37 30.44 -21.14
CA ASN A 71 22.96 31.82 -21.46
C ASN A 71 21.46 32.01 -21.64
N SER A 72 20.62 31.00 -21.33
CA SER A 72 19.16 31.13 -21.44
C SER A 72 18.40 30.27 -20.44
N ASP A 73 17.23 30.74 -20.02
CA ASP A 73 16.32 29.99 -19.15
C ASP A 73 14.84 30.31 -19.42
N PHE A 74 13.91 29.51 -18.88
CA PHE A 74 12.48 29.76 -19.06
C PHE A 74 11.88 30.60 -17.92
N ARG A 75 10.73 31.21 -18.22
CA ARG A 75 9.93 32.04 -17.31
C ARG A 75 8.47 31.56 -17.28
N PRO A 76 7.65 31.97 -16.30
CA PRO A 76 6.21 31.66 -16.30
C PRO A 76 5.49 32.08 -17.59
N TRP A 77 5.95 33.18 -18.21
CA TRP A 77 5.45 33.68 -19.50
C TRP A 77 6.08 33.02 -20.74
N SER A 78 7.13 32.19 -20.59
CA SER A 78 7.74 31.48 -21.72
C SER A 78 6.72 30.58 -22.42
N TRP A 79 6.62 30.75 -23.74
CA TRP A 79 5.71 29.99 -24.59
C TRP A 79 5.97 28.48 -24.54
N PRO A 80 4.91 27.65 -24.48
CA PRO A 80 4.96 26.22 -24.80
C PRO A 80 5.67 25.96 -26.14
N CYS A 81 6.64 25.04 -26.15
CA CYS A 81 7.43 24.74 -27.35
C CYS A 81 8.01 23.33 -27.37
N VAL A 82 8.45 22.87 -28.55
CA VAL A 82 9.42 21.78 -28.67
C VAL A 82 10.82 22.35 -28.51
N LEU A 83 11.51 21.98 -27.43
CA LEU A 83 12.95 22.21 -27.28
C LEU A 83 13.69 21.34 -28.31
N VAL A 84 14.63 21.93 -29.06
CA VAL A 84 15.43 21.23 -30.07
C VAL A 84 16.90 21.46 -29.76
N PHE A 85 17.58 20.42 -29.29
CA PHE A 85 18.98 20.48 -28.91
C PHE A 85 19.85 20.26 -30.14
N VAL A 86 20.71 21.23 -30.47
CA VAL A 86 21.55 21.20 -31.68
C VAL A 86 23.04 21.22 -31.34
N SER A 87 23.86 20.52 -32.13
CA SER A 87 25.32 20.49 -32.00
C SER A 87 26.02 21.72 -32.61
N GLU A 88 25.34 22.43 -33.50
CA GLU A 88 25.87 23.54 -34.29
C GLU A 88 24.80 24.62 -34.44
N TRP A 89 25.22 25.89 -34.46
CA TRP A 89 24.34 27.04 -34.63
C TRP A 89 24.58 27.68 -36.00
N LEU A 90 23.71 27.32 -36.96
CA LEU A 90 23.79 27.84 -38.33
C LEU A 90 23.29 29.28 -38.40
N ASP A 91 24.07 30.17 -39.03
CA ASP A 91 23.70 31.57 -39.24
C ASP A 91 22.64 31.75 -40.35
N ARG A 92 22.04 32.94 -40.42
CA ARG A 92 21.03 33.27 -41.47
C ARG A 92 21.58 33.14 -42.88
N ALA A 93 22.85 33.45 -43.12
CA ALA A 93 23.45 33.38 -44.45
C ALA A 93 23.64 31.92 -44.91
N THR A 94 23.79 30.99 -43.98
CA THR A 94 23.93 29.55 -44.21
C THR A 94 22.56 28.90 -44.33
N LEU A 95 21.61 29.23 -43.44
CA LEU A 95 20.22 28.79 -43.56
C LEU A 95 19.50 29.33 -44.81
N ALA A 96 19.89 30.50 -45.33
CA ALA A 96 19.39 31.02 -46.61
C ALA A 96 19.95 30.28 -47.85
N ARG A 97 21.11 29.61 -47.71
CA ARG A 97 21.70 28.75 -48.75
C ARG A 97 21.25 27.29 -48.61
N HIS A 98 20.98 26.86 -47.39
CA HIS A 98 20.62 25.50 -46.99
C HIS A 98 19.33 25.49 -46.14
N PRO A 99 18.18 25.89 -46.71
CA PRO A 99 16.90 25.92 -45.98
C PRO A 99 16.46 24.53 -45.51
N GLU A 100 16.94 23.46 -46.13
CA GLU A 100 16.74 22.07 -45.72
C GLU A 100 17.35 21.73 -44.35
N LEU A 101 18.32 22.52 -43.88
CA LEU A 101 18.95 22.36 -42.57
C LEU A 101 18.26 23.17 -41.46
N ALA A 102 17.24 23.97 -41.78
CA ALA A 102 16.60 24.85 -40.82
C ALA A 102 15.62 24.08 -39.91
N VAL A 103 15.82 24.18 -38.58
CA VAL A 103 14.78 23.79 -37.61
C VAL A 103 13.59 24.76 -37.78
N PRO A 104 12.38 24.31 -38.14
CA PRO A 104 11.28 25.23 -38.42
C PRO A 104 10.89 26.02 -37.16
N PRO A 105 10.77 27.36 -37.21
CA PRO A 105 10.45 28.18 -36.03
C PRO A 105 9.02 27.97 -35.52
N VAL A 106 8.13 27.44 -36.38
CA VAL A 106 6.74 27.07 -36.07
C VAL A 106 6.42 25.75 -36.78
N LEU A 107 5.77 24.86 -36.05
CA LEU A 107 5.20 23.59 -36.48
C LEU A 107 3.68 23.79 -36.63
N TYR A 108 3.14 23.49 -37.79
CA TYR A 108 1.73 23.72 -38.13
C TYR A 108 0.99 22.39 -38.16
N LEU A 109 0.01 22.21 -37.29
CA LEU A 109 -0.84 21.02 -37.28
C LEU A 109 -2.01 21.15 -38.28
N PRO A 110 -2.55 20.04 -38.81
CA PRO A 110 -3.60 20.06 -39.83
C PRO A 110 -4.90 20.78 -39.44
N ASP A 111 -5.15 20.98 -38.14
CA ASP A 111 -6.31 21.70 -37.60
C ASP A 111 -6.07 23.20 -37.35
N GLY A 112 -4.87 23.69 -37.68
CA GLY A 112 -4.45 25.08 -37.50
C GLY A 112 -3.79 25.40 -36.16
N ARG A 113 -3.60 24.43 -35.25
CA ARG A 113 -2.72 24.64 -34.08
C ARG A 113 -1.28 24.95 -34.53
N GLN A 114 -0.61 25.86 -33.81
CA GLN A 114 0.74 26.30 -34.10
C GLN A 114 1.62 26.11 -32.87
N VAL A 115 2.66 25.30 -32.98
CA VAL A 115 3.60 25.00 -31.91
C VAL A 115 4.97 25.55 -32.28
N ARG A 116 5.63 26.28 -31.37
CA ARG A 116 6.96 26.83 -31.64
C ARG A 116 8.06 25.81 -31.38
N THR A 117 9.19 25.95 -32.06
CA THR A 117 10.45 25.30 -31.65
C THR A 117 11.31 26.27 -30.85
N CYS A 118 12.22 25.73 -30.04
CA CYS A 118 13.25 26.47 -29.34
C CYS A 118 14.61 25.76 -29.58
N PRO A 119 15.36 26.14 -30.62
CA PRO A 119 16.73 25.67 -30.83
C PRO A 119 17.63 26.08 -29.66
N VAL A 120 18.39 25.13 -29.10
CA VAL A 120 19.39 25.32 -28.04
C VAL A 120 20.68 24.63 -28.47
N LEU A 121 21.75 25.41 -28.66
CA LEU A 121 23.10 24.92 -28.90
C LEU A 121 23.64 24.25 -27.64
N VAL A 122 24.09 23.00 -27.81
CA VAL A 122 24.75 22.21 -26.77
C VAL A 122 25.88 21.37 -27.39
N GLN A 123 27.00 21.25 -26.70
CA GLN A 123 28.04 20.30 -27.10
C GLN A 123 27.71 18.91 -26.53
N ARG A 124 28.07 17.84 -27.26
CA ARG A 124 28.09 16.49 -26.67
C ARG A 124 29.20 16.42 -25.63
N ARG A 125 28.93 15.85 -24.46
CA ARG A 125 29.99 15.49 -23.50
C ARG A 125 30.89 14.40 -24.10
N GLU A 126 32.20 14.65 -24.11
CA GLU A 126 33.19 13.71 -24.67
C GLU A 126 33.47 12.50 -23.75
N HIS A 127 33.48 12.73 -22.43
CA HIS A 127 33.88 11.74 -21.43
C HIS A 127 32.81 11.61 -20.34
N ASN A 128 32.43 10.39 -19.98
CA ASN A 128 31.52 10.17 -18.85
C ASN A 128 32.19 10.56 -17.52
N LEU A 129 31.39 11.02 -16.55
CA LEU A 129 31.86 11.18 -15.17
C LEU A 129 32.38 9.85 -14.62
N ALA A 130 33.35 9.92 -13.69
CA ALA A 130 33.79 8.78 -12.92
C ALA A 130 32.61 8.14 -12.17
N PRO A 131 32.58 6.80 -11.99
CA PRO A 131 31.57 6.14 -11.17
C PRO A 131 31.48 6.72 -9.76
N ALA A 132 30.32 6.58 -9.12
CA ALA A 132 30.17 6.90 -7.70
C ALA A 132 31.05 6.00 -6.84
N ASP A 133 31.59 6.55 -5.76
CA ASP A 133 32.33 5.79 -4.74
C ASP A 133 31.39 4.86 -3.95
N THR A 134 31.95 3.80 -3.36
CA THR A 134 31.19 2.90 -2.49
C THR A 134 30.85 3.60 -1.17
N ALA A 135 29.56 3.84 -0.93
CA ALA A 135 29.05 4.55 0.23
C ALA A 135 29.15 3.72 1.52
N VAL A 136 29.41 4.41 2.63
CA VAL A 136 29.49 3.82 3.98
C VAL A 136 28.23 4.18 4.77
N TYR A 137 27.51 3.16 5.23
CA TYR A 137 26.22 3.30 5.90
C TYR A 137 26.34 3.05 7.40
N ALA A 138 26.04 4.07 8.23
CA ALA A 138 25.98 3.92 9.69
C ALA A 138 24.75 3.11 10.15
N ALA A 139 23.70 3.06 9.33
CA ALA A 139 22.47 2.32 9.61
C ALA A 139 22.70 0.80 9.65
N ASP A 140 21.99 0.13 10.55
CA ASP A 140 22.02 -1.31 10.80
C ASP A 140 21.14 -2.12 9.84
N LYS A 141 20.02 -1.56 9.39
CA LYS A 141 19.10 -2.16 8.43
C LYS A 141 19.23 -1.56 7.03
N PHE A 142 19.14 -2.42 6.02
CA PHE A 142 18.99 -2.03 4.63
C PHE A 142 17.68 -1.23 4.43
N GLY A 143 17.67 -0.31 3.46
CA GLY A 143 16.46 0.41 3.04
C GLY A 143 16.69 1.21 1.76
N PRO A 144 15.73 2.04 1.33
CA PRO A 144 15.92 2.93 0.19
C PRO A 144 17.09 3.92 0.38
N ASN A 145 17.71 4.32 -0.72
CA ASN A 145 19.00 5.03 -0.81
C ASN A 145 20.26 4.21 -0.42
N PHE A 146 20.13 2.90 -0.24
CA PHE A 146 21.30 2.03 -0.16
C PHE A 146 21.84 1.72 -1.56
N GLN A 147 23.16 1.77 -1.72
CA GLN A 147 23.84 1.14 -2.84
C GLN A 147 23.61 -0.37 -2.79
N VAL A 148 23.27 -0.91 -3.95
CA VAL A 148 22.95 -2.31 -4.21
C VAL A 148 23.85 -2.82 -5.32
N HIS A 149 24.37 -4.02 -5.10
CA HIS A 149 25.43 -4.59 -5.89
C HIS A 149 25.05 -6.00 -6.37
N VAL A 150 25.44 -6.33 -7.60
CA VAL A 150 25.27 -7.67 -8.18
C VAL A 150 26.57 -8.08 -8.87
N ALA A 151 26.99 -9.34 -8.66
CA ALA A 151 28.17 -9.87 -9.32
C ALA A 151 27.78 -10.47 -10.68
N ASP A 152 28.51 -10.08 -11.74
CA ASP A 152 28.23 -10.48 -13.11
C ASP A 152 29.50 -10.42 -13.96
N GLN A 153 29.75 -11.42 -14.82
CA GLN A 153 30.89 -11.48 -15.75
C GLN A 153 32.26 -11.09 -15.14
N GLY A 154 32.50 -11.47 -13.87
CA GLY A 154 33.74 -11.16 -13.15
C GLY A 154 33.86 -9.69 -12.68
N ARG A 155 32.77 -8.92 -12.72
CA ARG A 155 32.65 -7.54 -12.26
C ARG A 155 31.52 -7.41 -11.23
N THR A 156 31.49 -6.28 -10.52
CA THR A 156 30.36 -5.89 -9.68
C THR A 156 29.61 -4.75 -10.37
N ARG A 157 28.35 -4.97 -10.73
CA ARG A 157 27.42 -3.91 -11.12
C ARG A 157 26.91 -3.21 -9.85
N MET A 158 26.65 -1.91 -9.92
CA MET A 158 26.19 -1.09 -8.79
C MET A 158 25.07 -0.14 -9.23
N GLY A 159 24.08 0.05 -8.35
CA GLY A 159 23.02 1.06 -8.45
C GLY A 159 22.48 1.38 -7.06
N VAL A 160 21.32 2.03 -6.99
CA VAL A 160 20.64 2.44 -5.75
C VAL A 160 19.29 1.72 -5.62
N ALA A 161 18.94 1.30 -4.40
CA ALA A 161 17.58 0.87 -4.08
C ALA A 161 16.67 2.11 -3.97
N SER A 162 15.79 2.29 -4.95
CA SER A 162 14.92 3.47 -5.06
C SER A 162 13.89 3.53 -3.95
N ALA A 163 13.24 2.39 -3.69
CA ALA A 163 12.14 2.26 -2.75
C ALA A 163 11.92 0.80 -2.38
N ILE A 164 11.12 0.59 -1.33
CA ILE A 164 10.45 -0.68 -1.10
C ILE A 164 9.07 -0.61 -1.76
N VAL A 165 8.75 -1.60 -2.59
CA VAL A 165 7.50 -1.68 -3.35
C VAL A 165 6.88 -3.07 -3.21
N GLU A 166 5.56 -3.17 -3.34
CA GLU A 166 4.82 -4.43 -3.14
C GLU A 166 3.72 -4.65 -4.19
N ASP A 167 3.39 -5.91 -4.47
CA ASP A 167 2.33 -6.32 -5.40
C ASP A 167 1.10 -6.91 -4.69
N GLY A 168 1.03 -6.78 -3.36
CA GLY A 168 0.02 -7.43 -2.50
C GLY A 168 0.43 -8.83 -2.00
N ALA A 169 1.44 -9.47 -2.58
CA ALA A 169 1.90 -10.81 -2.20
C ALA A 169 3.38 -10.88 -1.76
N CYS A 170 4.20 -9.92 -2.20
CA CYS A 170 5.64 -9.86 -1.95
C CYS A 170 6.14 -8.41 -1.88
N ALA A 171 7.12 -8.17 -1.02
CA ALA A 171 7.89 -6.92 -1.00
C ALA A 171 9.20 -7.05 -1.78
N PHE A 172 9.54 -6.02 -2.53
CA PHE A 172 10.68 -5.93 -3.43
C PHE A 172 11.46 -4.64 -3.18
N ALA A 173 12.78 -4.65 -3.38
CA ALA A 173 13.51 -3.42 -3.68
C ALA A 173 13.32 -3.07 -5.16
N LEU A 174 12.90 -1.84 -5.42
CA LEU A 174 12.92 -1.25 -6.76
C LEU A 174 14.35 -0.80 -7.07
N VAL A 175 14.92 -1.26 -8.20
CA VAL A 175 16.28 -0.94 -8.66
C VAL A 175 16.27 -0.67 -10.16
N SER A 176 17.30 -0.02 -10.72
CA SER A 176 17.41 0.11 -12.17
C SER A 176 17.64 -1.24 -12.85
N ARG A 177 16.98 -1.50 -13.98
CA ARG A 177 17.03 -2.83 -14.66
C ARG A 177 18.44 -3.16 -15.15
N HIS A 178 19.24 -2.21 -15.62
CA HIS A 178 20.63 -2.50 -16.02
C HIS A 178 21.51 -3.09 -14.89
N LEU A 179 21.11 -2.96 -13.61
CA LEU A 179 21.77 -3.65 -12.50
C LEU A 179 21.60 -5.18 -12.58
N THR A 180 20.44 -5.66 -13.05
CA THR A 180 20.05 -7.08 -13.06
C THR A 180 19.89 -7.66 -14.49
N ALA A 181 19.98 -6.85 -15.54
CA ALA A 181 19.76 -7.28 -16.92
C ALA A 181 20.81 -8.30 -17.41
N GLY A 182 20.34 -9.46 -17.86
CA GLY A 182 21.21 -10.56 -18.32
C GLY A 182 21.80 -11.43 -17.21
N ILE A 183 21.34 -11.25 -15.96
CA ILE A 183 21.66 -12.11 -14.82
C ILE A 183 20.43 -12.99 -14.55
N ASP A 184 20.65 -14.28 -14.29
CA ASP A 184 19.57 -15.25 -14.02
C ASP A 184 18.74 -14.86 -12.79
N ALA A 185 17.45 -15.23 -12.80
CA ALA A 185 16.56 -15.04 -11.66
C ALA A 185 16.98 -15.96 -10.49
N GLY A 186 17.03 -15.41 -9.28
CA GLY A 186 17.52 -16.11 -8.08
C GLY A 186 18.95 -15.76 -7.67
N ALA A 187 19.68 -14.95 -8.45
CA ALA A 187 21.01 -14.47 -8.08
C ALA A 187 20.95 -13.47 -6.91
N ASP A 188 21.90 -13.56 -5.98
CA ASP A 188 21.93 -12.74 -4.76
C ASP A 188 22.31 -11.28 -5.06
N VAL A 189 21.45 -10.36 -4.61
CA VAL A 189 21.68 -8.91 -4.59
C VAL A 189 22.14 -8.51 -3.19
N HIS A 190 23.19 -7.69 -3.09
CA HIS A 190 23.79 -7.34 -1.80
C HIS A 190 23.95 -5.84 -1.58
N ALA A 191 23.89 -5.44 -0.30
CA ALA A 191 24.13 -4.07 0.17
C ALA A 191 25.16 -4.07 1.32
N LEU A 192 25.52 -2.88 1.83
CA LEU A 192 26.59 -2.67 2.80
C LEU A 192 26.19 -1.96 4.12
N PRO A 193 25.11 -2.38 4.83
CA PRO A 193 24.79 -1.84 6.17
C PRO A 193 25.96 -2.05 7.14
N ARG A 194 26.36 -0.99 7.85
CA ARG A 194 27.55 -0.95 8.73
C ARG A 194 28.82 -1.48 8.06
N SER A 195 28.96 -1.25 6.75
CA SER A 195 30.03 -1.76 5.87
C SER A 195 30.15 -3.29 5.81
N ARG A 196 29.11 -4.04 6.20
CA ARG A 196 29.07 -5.50 6.10
C ARG A 196 28.30 -5.92 4.86
N LYS A 197 28.89 -6.77 4.02
CA LYS A 197 28.21 -7.36 2.87
C LYS A 197 27.06 -8.26 3.35
N GLN A 198 25.83 -7.84 3.06
CA GLN A 198 24.60 -8.56 3.37
C GLN A 198 23.81 -8.80 2.09
N VAL A 199 23.33 -10.03 1.89
CA VAL A 199 22.33 -10.33 0.85
C VAL A 199 20.99 -9.74 1.31
N ILE A 200 20.38 -8.90 0.47
CA ILE A 200 19.12 -8.21 0.77
C ILE A 200 17.92 -8.87 0.10
N GLY A 201 18.17 -9.71 -0.91
CA GLY A 201 17.15 -10.30 -1.77
C GLY A 201 17.75 -10.90 -3.03
N ARG A 202 16.89 -11.39 -3.92
CA ARG A 202 17.28 -12.04 -5.18
C ARG A 202 16.71 -11.36 -6.41
N THR A 203 17.44 -11.45 -7.52
CA THR A 203 16.97 -11.04 -8.84
C THR A 203 15.68 -11.78 -9.21
N THR A 204 14.79 -11.11 -9.95
CA THR A 204 13.58 -11.73 -10.49
C THR A 204 13.46 -11.44 -11.99
N SER A 205 12.60 -12.17 -12.69
CA SER A 205 12.24 -11.89 -14.08
C SER A 205 11.37 -10.62 -14.24
N ARG A 206 10.83 -10.05 -13.15
CA ARG A 206 10.01 -8.83 -13.20
C ARG A 206 10.88 -7.60 -13.37
N SER A 207 11.04 -7.20 -14.63
CA SER A 207 11.70 -5.95 -15.02
C SER A 207 11.07 -5.35 -16.27
N VAL A 208 11.30 -4.06 -16.46
CA VAL A 208 10.83 -3.28 -17.61
C VAL A 208 12.00 -2.43 -18.13
N ASP A 209 12.18 -2.43 -19.45
CA ASP A 209 13.25 -1.70 -20.13
C ASP A 209 12.71 -0.37 -20.66
N ALA A 210 11.82 -0.49 -21.65
CA ALA A 210 11.02 0.60 -22.20
C ALA A 210 9.63 0.05 -22.58
N VAL A 211 8.64 0.95 -22.66
CA VAL A 211 7.27 0.64 -23.12
C VAL A 211 6.79 1.71 -24.10
N PRO A 212 5.82 1.43 -24.99
CA PRO A 212 5.20 2.48 -25.81
C PRO A 212 4.66 3.63 -24.95
N LEU A 213 4.86 4.87 -25.41
CA LEU A 213 4.44 6.07 -24.65
C LEU A 213 2.94 6.06 -24.29
N THR A 214 2.13 5.49 -25.18
CA THR A 214 0.66 5.33 -25.04
C THR A 214 0.24 4.45 -23.87
N ASP A 215 1.11 3.53 -23.43
CA ASP A 215 0.74 2.50 -22.46
C ASP A 215 0.81 3.07 -21.04
N ILE A 216 1.72 4.03 -20.82
CA ILE A 216 1.72 4.88 -19.62
C ILE A 216 0.72 6.03 -19.78
N TYR A 217 0.72 6.72 -20.93
CA TYR A 217 -0.14 7.88 -21.21
C TYR A 217 -1.11 7.66 -22.40
N PRO A 218 -2.26 7.01 -22.17
CA PRO A 218 -3.30 6.89 -23.18
C PRO A 218 -3.72 8.26 -23.73
N GLY A 219 -3.85 8.35 -25.06
CA GLY A 219 -4.24 9.57 -25.76
C GLY A 219 -3.11 10.57 -26.04
N PHE A 220 -1.84 10.24 -25.79
CA PHE A 220 -0.70 11.01 -26.30
C PHE A 220 -0.27 10.51 -27.70
N SER A 221 0.19 11.41 -28.58
CA SER A 221 0.67 11.02 -29.91
C SER A 221 2.03 10.33 -29.84
N SER A 222 2.19 9.25 -30.62
CA SER A 222 3.38 8.40 -30.61
C SER A 222 3.47 7.52 -31.87
N ARG A 223 4.20 7.97 -32.88
CA ARG A 223 4.74 7.13 -33.97
C ARG A 223 6.08 6.57 -33.52
N GLY A 224 6.07 5.35 -32.99
CA GLY A 224 7.31 4.68 -32.57
C GLY A 224 8.02 5.35 -31.39
N ALA A 225 7.31 6.03 -30.48
CA ALA A 225 7.93 6.56 -29.28
C ALA A 225 7.82 5.57 -28.11
N GLN A 226 8.95 5.22 -27.50
CA GLN A 226 9.02 4.42 -26.29
C GLN A 226 9.53 5.26 -25.11
N LEU A 227 8.85 5.14 -23.98
CA LEU A 227 9.33 5.68 -22.71
C LEU A 227 10.33 4.68 -22.11
N THR A 228 11.55 5.13 -21.81
CA THR A 228 12.53 4.34 -21.06
C THR A 228 12.15 4.35 -19.59
N LEU A 229 12.06 3.16 -18.98
CA LEU A 229 11.70 2.97 -17.57
C LEU A 229 12.88 2.38 -16.79
N ASP A 230 13.62 1.46 -17.40
CA ASP A 230 14.84 0.83 -16.88
C ASP A 230 14.74 0.48 -15.38
N ALA A 231 13.76 -0.35 -15.02
CA ALA A 231 13.46 -0.72 -13.63
C ALA A 231 13.22 -2.22 -13.45
N ALA A 232 13.69 -2.78 -12.34
CA ALA A 232 13.55 -4.18 -11.98
C ALA A 232 13.19 -4.36 -10.50
N LEU A 233 12.58 -5.51 -10.20
CA LEU A 233 12.19 -5.90 -8.85
C LEU A 233 13.15 -6.96 -8.30
N VAL A 234 13.80 -6.65 -7.18
CA VAL A 234 14.61 -7.59 -6.39
C VAL A 234 13.75 -8.07 -5.23
N LYS A 235 13.37 -9.35 -5.20
CA LYS A 235 12.51 -9.91 -4.13
C LYS A 235 13.32 -9.94 -2.83
N LEU A 236 12.83 -9.24 -1.80
CA LEU A 236 13.57 -9.08 -0.54
C LEU A 236 13.65 -10.41 0.22
N ASP A 237 14.80 -10.68 0.84
CA ASP A 237 15.07 -11.89 1.63
C ASP A 237 14.58 -11.78 3.08
N SER A 238 14.41 -10.56 3.62
CA SER A 238 13.64 -10.32 4.85
C SER A 238 13.17 -8.87 4.93
N ILE A 239 11.89 -8.66 5.30
CA ILE A 239 11.37 -7.31 5.57
C ILE A 239 11.73 -6.87 7.01
N ALA A 240 11.91 -7.80 7.96
CA ALA A 240 12.32 -7.48 9.32
C ALA A 240 13.75 -6.86 9.40
N ALA A 241 14.62 -7.21 8.45
CA ALA A 241 15.95 -6.63 8.26
C ALA A 241 15.97 -5.37 7.36
N THR A 242 14.80 -4.89 6.93
CA THR A 242 14.61 -3.76 6.01
C THR A 242 13.87 -2.61 6.71
N GLN A 243 14.07 -1.37 6.25
CA GLN A 243 13.28 -0.18 6.58
C GLN A 243 12.72 0.45 5.30
N SER A 244 11.55 1.11 5.36
CA SER A 244 10.98 1.83 4.20
C SER A 244 11.46 3.28 4.07
N HIS A 245 12.08 3.84 5.12
CA HIS A 245 12.58 5.20 5.09
C HIS A 245 13.75 5.37 4.10
N TYR A 246 13.67 6.39 3.25
CA TYR A 246 14.75 6.75 2.32
C TYR A 246 15.86 7.46 3.09
N LEU A 247 17.05 6.86 3.14
CA LEU A 247 18.11 7.34 4.02
C LEU A 247 18.55 8.76 3.65
N GLY A 248 18.64 9.63 4.65
CA GLY A 248 18.89 11.08 4.49
C GLY A 248 17.62 11.93 4.32
N VAL A 249 16.50 11.34 3.89
CA VAL A 249 15.22 12.05 3.64
C VAL A 249 14.17 11.74 4.71
N GLY A 250 14.09 10.48 5.17
CA GLY A 250 13.09 10.03 6.14
C GLY A 250 11.94 9.26 5.49
N ALA A 251 10.71 9.48 5.95
CA ALA A 251 9.53 8.79 5.43
C ALA A 251 9.21 9.24 3.99
N MET A 252 8.98 8.27 3.09
CA MET A 252 8.45 8.53 1.77
C MET A 252 6.94 8.75 1.90
N GLY A 253 6.42 9.87 1.39
CA GLY A 253 4.98 10.09 1.27
C GLY A 253 4.44 9.58 -0.07
N ALA A 254 3.12 9.52 -0.21
CA ALA A 254 2.44 9.10 -1.41
C ALA A 254 3.03 9.73 -2.70
N ALA A 255 3.37 8.87 -3.66
CA ALA A 255 3.97 9.25 -4.93
C ALA A 255 3.18 10.35 -5.66
N VAL A 256 3.86 11.12 -6.50
CA VAL A 256 3.18 12.07 -7.38
C VAL A 256 2.53 11.29 -8.51
N ASP A 257 1.20 11.13 -8.42
CA ASP A 257 0.38 10.45 -9.42
C ASP A 257 0.28 11.25 -10.73
N LEU A 258 0.91 10.73 -11.78
CA LEU A 258 0.98 11.31 -13.12
C LEU A 258 0.16 10.49 -14.12
N SER A 259 -1.09 10.91 -14.37
CA SER A 259 -1.92 10.43 -15.48
C SER A 259 -1.76 11.32 -16.73
N SER A 260 -2.35 10.90 -17.87
CA SER A 260 -2.44 11.70 -19.11
C SER A 260 -3.04 13.09 -18.93
N ASP A 261 -3.84 13.29 -17.88
CA ASP A 261 -4.55 14.54 -17.56
C ASP A 261 -3.81 15.40 -16.53
N LYS A 262 -2.89 14.79 -15.76
CA LYS A 262 -2.06 15.47 -14.76
C LYS A 262 -0.67 15.85 -15.28
N MET A 263 -0.16 15.11 -16.26
CA MET A 263 1.11 15.38 -16.94
C MET A 263 1.03 16.72 -17.71
N SER A 264 1.67 17.76 -17.19
CA SER A 264 1.42 19.15 -17.55
C SER A 264 2.70 20.01 -17.64
N LEU A 265 2.66 21.07 -18.45
CA LEU A 265 3.74 22.07 -18.59
C LEU A 265 3.95 22.95 -17.34
N ASN A 266 3.17 22.71 -16.28
CA ASN A 266 3.40 23.24 -14.94
C ASN A 266 4.45 22.44 -14.14
N LEU A 267 4.80 21.23 -14.59
CA LEU A 267 5.92 20.46 -14.02
C LEU A 267 7.28 21.08 -14.39
N LEU A 268 7.35 21.87 -15.46
CA LEU A 268 8.57 22.57 -15.88
C LEU A 268 8.94 23.66 -14.88
N GLY A 269 10.14 23.56 -14.30
CA GLY A 269 10.59 24.43 -13.20
C GLY A 269 10.24 23.92 -11.81
N CYS A 270 9.41 22.88 -11.67
CA CYS A 270 9.11 22.23 -10.39
C CYS A 270 10.43 21.87 -9.68
N PRO A 271 10.69 22.39 -8.46
CA PRO A 271 11.95 22.19 -7.78
C PRO A 271 11.98 20.80 -7.13
N LEU A 272 13.08 20.08 -7.38
CA LEU A 272 13.28 18.70 -6.94
C LEU A 272 14.58 18.57 -6.15
N PHE A 273 14.66 17.60 -5.25
CA PHE A 273 15.91 17.21 -4.62
C PHE A 273 16.08 15.70 -4.60
N THR A 274 17.31 15.24 -4.44
CA THR A 274 17.61 13.87 -4.03
C THR A 274 18.69 13.88 -2.94
N GLU A 275 18.74 12.81 -2.16
CA GLU A 275 19.93 12.45 -1.39
C GLU A 275 20.57 11.28 -2.13
N LEU A 276 21.83 11.45 -2.55
CA LEU A 276 22.61 10.35 -3.11
C LEU A 276 23.25 9.49 -2.00
N PRO A 277 23.66 8.25 -2.32
CA PRO A 277 24.53 7.44 -1.46
C PRO A 277 25.68 8.24 -0.84
N GLY A 278 25.90 8.04 0.47
CA GLY A 278 26.87 8.83 1.24
C GLY A 278 26.32 10.13 1.84
N GLY A 279 25.05 10.50 1.58
CA GLY A 279 24.41 11.67 2.17
C GLY A 279 24.72 12.98 1.44
N ILE A 280 24.82 12.91 0.10
CA ILE A 280 25.08 14.07 -0.75
C ILE A 280 23.74 14.62 -1.26
N ARG A 281 23.31 15.75 -0.70
CA ARG A 281 22.12 16.50 -1.15
C ARG A 281 22.38 17.07 -2.54
N VAL A 282 21.54 16.73 -3.51
CA VAL A 282 21.53 17.35 -4.84
C VAL A 282 20.20 18.06 -5.05
N GLN A 283 20.25 19.28 -5.61
CA GLN A 283 19.08 20.10 -5.91
C GLN A 283 18.97 20.36 -7.42
N GLY A 284 17.77 20.17 -7.97
CA GLY A 284 17.48 20.39 -9.38
C GLY A 284 16.04 20.87 -9.60
N CYS A 285 15.63 20.93 -10.87
CA CYS A 285 14.26 21.12 -11.31
C CYS A 285 14.03 20.45 -12.66
N VAL A 286 12.78 20.34 -13.13
CA VAL A 286 12.48 19.78 -14.47
C VAL A 286 12.73 20.84 -15.56
N HIS A 287 13.67 20.58 -16.48
CA HIS A 287 13.93 21.45 -17.63
C HIS A 287 13.14 21.05 -18.89
N GLY A 288 12.73 19.79 -18.99
CA GLY A 288 11.99 19.26 -20.13
C GLY A 288 11.26 17.97 -19.81
N LEU A 289 10.16 17.72 -20.52
CA LEU A 289 9.37 16.50 -20.47
C LEU A 289 9.60 15.68 -21.74
N PHE A 290 9.54 14.35 -21.63
CA PHE A 290 9.63 13.43 -22.76
C PHE A 290 10.88 13.64 -23.64
N TYR A 291 12.04 13.84 -23.02
CA TYR A 291 13.29 14.11 -23.74
C TYR A 291 13.77 12.90 -24.54
N ARG A 292 13.89 13.07 -25.85
CA ARG A 292 14.43 12.08 -26.79
C ARG A 292 15.96 12.01 -26.62
N HIS A 293 16.42 10.96 -25.94
CA HIS A 293 17.84 10.71 -25.68
C HIS A 293 18.51 9.83 -26.75
N ALA A 294 17.74 9.00 -27.45
CA ALA A 294 18.21 8.20 -28.59
C ALA A 294 17.10 7.97 -29.63
N SER A 295 17.51 7.62 -30.86
CA SER A 295 16.63 7.17 -31.94
C SER A 295 17.28 5.97 -32.64
N VAL A 296 16.59 4.84 -32.77
CA VAL A 296 17.12 3.61 -33.38
C VAL A 296 16.04 2.98 -34.25
N GLY A 297 16.33 2.72 -35.54
CA GLY A 297 15.41 2.01 -36.44
C GLY A 297 14.07 2.71 -36.69
N GLY A 298 13.97 4.02 -36.46
CA GLY A 298 12.71 4.77 -36.50
C GLY A 298 11.90 4.74 -35.19
N VAL A 299 12.49 4.23 -34.10
CA VAL A 299 11.92 4.29 -32.74
C VAL A 299 12.67 5.34 -31.92
N ASP A 300 11.94 6.28 -31.32
CA ASP A 300 12.46 7.31 -30.42
C ASP A 300 12.41 6.82 -28.96
N ALA A 301 13.54 6.84 -28.27
CA ALA A 301 13.64 6.52 -26.85
C ALA A 301 13.57 7.81 -26.01
N LEU A 302 12.63 7.86 -25.06
CA LEU A 302 12.27 9.04 -24.29
C LEU A 302 12.55 8.85 -22.79
N ALA A 303 13.16 9.85 -22.15
CA ALA A 303 13.12 10.02 -20.70
C ALA A 303 11.88 10.85 -20.33
N GLU A 304 11.10 10.44 -19.32
CA GLU A 304 9.90 11.19 -18.91
C GLU A 304 10.25 12.60 -18.44
N PHE A 305 11.34 12.70 -17.66
CA PHE A 305 11.90 13.94 -17.12
C PHE A 305 13.37 14.11 -17.52
N LEU A 306 13.69 15.33 -17.98
CA LEU A 306 15.05 15.87 -18.05
C LEU A 306 15.23 16.81 -16.84
N ILE A 307 15.87 16.32 -15.78
CA ILE A 307 16.08 17.06 -14.53
C ILE A 307 17.46 17.73 -14.58
N GLY A 308 17.50 19.03 -14.31
CA GLY A 308 18.72 19.85 -14.40
C GLY A 308 18.88 20.80 -13.21
N PRO A 309 19.88 21.68 -13.22
CA PRO A 309 20.19 22.57 -12.10
C PRO A 309 19.17 23.71 -11.94
N ARG A 310 18.80 24.04 -10.69
CA ARG A 310 17.84 25.13 -10.38
C ARG A 310 18.27 26.53 -10.84
N GLN A 311 19.54 26.71 -11.17
CA GLN A 311 20.14 27.97 -11.60
C GLN A 311 21.10 27.70 -12.76
N SER A 312 21.19 28.65 -13.69
CA SER A 312 22.12 28.54 -14.83
C SER A 312 23.58 28.51 -14.35
N GLY A 313 24.43 27.74 -15.02
CA GLY A 313 25.81 27.46 -14.59
C GLY A 313 25.96 26.44 -13.45
N GLY A 314 24.86 25.95 -12.86
CA GLY A 314 24.88 24.80 -11.96
C GLY A 314 25.01 23.46 -12.69
N SER A 315 25.04 22.35 -11.93
CA SER A 315 25.02 20.98 -12.47
C SER A 315 24.45 20.02 -11.42
N VAL A 316 23.78 18.93 -11.81
CA VAL A 316 23.31 17.90 -10.85
C VAL A 316 24.30 16.72 -10.70
N GLU A 317 25.43 16.73 -11.42
CA GLU A 317 26.57 15.81 -11.30
C GLU A 317 26.29 14.29 -11.22
N THR A 318 25.17 13.82 -11.77
CA THR A 318 24.78 12.39 -11.81
C THR A 318 25.88 11.46 -12.36
N ARG A 319 26.28 10.46 -11.59
CA ARG A 319 27.40 9.54 -11.88
C ARG A 319 26.93 8.12 -12.19
N PRO A 320 27.73 7.31 -12.92
CA PRO A 320 27.49 5.88 -13.03
C PRO A 320 27.45 5.23 -11.64
N GLY A 321 26.32 4.64 -11.27
CA GLY A 321 26.08 4.08 -9.92
C GLY A 321 24.99 4.81 -9.12
N ASP A 322 24.62 6.04 -9.51
CA ASP A 322 23.47 6.77 -8.92
C ASP A 322 22.12 6.30 -9.48
N SER A 323 22.13 5.38 -10.46
CA SER A 323 20.95 4.78 -11.08
C SER A 323 20.06 4.12 -10.03
N GLY A 324 18.84 4.59 -9.88
CA GLY A 324 17.89 4.22 -8.83
C GLY A 324 17.66 5.33 -7.80
N ALA A 325 18.42 6.43 -7.80
CA ALA A 325 18.18 7.57 -6.92
C ALA A 325 16.80 8.20 -7.16
N VAL A 326 16.11 8.56 -6.07
CA VAL A 326 14.74 9.13 -6.13
C VAL A 326 14.78 10.64 -6.04
N TRP A 327 14.11 11.30 -6.99
CA TRP A 327 13.88 12.74 -6.98
C TRP A 327 12.53 13.05 -6.34
N PHE A 328 12.59 13.74 -5.21
CA PHE A 328 11.46 14.20 -4.41
C PHE A 328 11.07 15.64 -4.77
N TRP A 329 9.78 15.97 -4.63
CA TRP A 329 9.29 17.34 -4.76
C TRP A 329 9.75 18.20 -3.56
N ASP A 330 10.31 19.38 -3.85
CA ASP A 330 10.75 20.34 -2.84
C ASP A 330 9.65 21.37 -2.54
N GLU A 331 8.62 20.94 -1.81
CA GLU A 331 7.46 21.76 -1.43
C GLU A 331 7.87 23.10 -0.79
N ALA A 332 9.01 23.15 -0.09
CA ALA A 332 9.54 24.34 0.58
C ALA A 332 10.27 25.32 -0.37
N ALA A 333 10.67 24.86 -1.56
CA ALA A 333 11.21 25.70 -2.62
C ALA A 333 10.15 26.14 -3.65
N ASP A 334 9.05 25.38 -3.76
CA ASP A 334 7.93 25.67 -4.68
C ASP A 334 6.88 26.63 -4.07
N THR A 335 6.76 26.62 -2.73
CA THR A 335 5.77 27.40 -1.99
C THR A 335 6.38 28.64 -1.32
N PRO A 336 5.75 29.83 -1.36
CA PRO A 336 6.19 30.98 -0.59
C PRO A 336 6.28 30.67 0.92
N ALA A 337 7.42 30.98 1.53
CA ALA A 337 7.70 30.62 2.93
C ALA A 337 6.73 31.28 3.91
N VAL A 338 5.90 30.47 4.58
CA VAL A 338 4.99 30.91 5.65
C VAL A 338 5.75 30.93 6.99
N PRO A 339 5.88 32.09 7.67
CA PRO A 339 6.60 32.17 8.94
C PRO A 339 6.01 31.24 10.01
N GLY A 340 6.84 30.36 10.57
CA GLY A 340 6.43 29.41 11.61
C GLY A 340 5.79 28.12 11.11
N ALA A 341 5.71 27.88 9.80
CA ALA A 341 5.35 26.55 9.28
C ALA A 341 6.41 25.51 9.65
N ALA A 342 5.98 24.33 10.10
CA ALA A 342 6.87 23.19 10.31
C ALA A 342 7.31 22.60 8.96
N PRO A 343 8.54 22.07 8.83
CA PRO A 343 8.98 21.40 7.62
C PRO A 343 8.15 20.12 7.34
N PRO A 344 8.04 19.67 6.07
CA PRO A 344 7.36 18.43 5.73
C PRO A 344 7.93 17.22 6.50
N VAL A 345 7.04 16.40 7.05
CA VAL A 345 7.40 15.21 7.85
C VAL A 345 7.63 13.97 6.97
N SER A 346 7.13 13.99 5.75
CA SER A 346 7.43 13.05 4.67
C SER A 346 7.54 13.80 3.35
N PHE A 347 8.29 13.26 2.40
CA PHE A 347 8.50 13.87 1.09
C PHE A 347 7.96 12.99 -0.03
N ARG A 348 7.34 13.62 -1.04
CA ARG A 348 6.66 12.91 -2.13
C ARG A 348 7.61 12.62 -3.29
N PRO A 349 7.82 11.35 -3.68
CA PRO A 349 8.68 11.02 -4.81
C PRO A 349 7.97 11.34 -6.12
N LEU A 350 8.65 12.10 -7.00
CA LEU A 350 8.18 12.41 -8.35
C LEU A 350 8.72 11.40 -9.36
N ALA A 351 10.03 11.14 -9.34
CA ALA A 351 10.71 10.37 -10.38
C ALA A 351 11.87 9.55 -9.83
N VAL A 352 12.24 8.49 -10.56
CA VAL A 352 13.45 7.68 -10.32
C VAL A 352 14.42 7.92 -11.47
N GLN A 353 15.67 8.25 -11.13
CA GLN A 353 16.76 8.43 -12.08
C GLN A 353 17.29 7.07 -12.54
N TRP A 354 17.52 6.91 -13.85
CA TRP A 354 18.14 5.70 -14.41
C TRP A 354 19.40 5.98 -15.24
N GLY A 355 19.66 7.25 -15.59
CA GLY A 355 20.87 7.66 -16.29
C GLY A 355 21.17 9.14 -16.18
N GLY A 356 22.27 9.57 -16.78
CA GLY A 356 22.69 10.98 -16.84
C GLY A 356 23.12 11.39 -18.25
N HIS A 357 22.69 12.57 -18.69
CA HIS A 357 23.06 13.16 -19.97
C HIS A 357 23.79 14.49 -19.73
N GLY A 358 25.07 14.53 -20.11
CA GLY A 358 25.90 15.73 -19.97
C GLY A 358 25.95 16.52 -21.27
N PHE A 359 25.72 17.83 -21.18
CA PHE A 359 26.01 18.77 -22.25
C PHE A 359 27.29 19.54 -21.93
N GLY A 360 28.21 19.64 -22.88
CA GLY A 360 29.43 20.43 -22.71
C GLY A 360 29.13 21.93 -22.71
N ALA A 361 29.63 22.66 -21.71
CA ALA A 361 29.54 24.11 -21.66
C ALA A 361 30.60 24.75 -22.58
N LEU A 362 30.13 25.46 -23.60
CA LEU A 362 30.93 25.97 -24.73
C LEU A 362 32.16 26.82 -24.35
N ASN A 363 32.16 27.42 -23.16
CA ASN A 363 33.19 28.36 -22.70
C ASN A 363 33.83 28.00 -21.33
N ALA A 364 33.46 26.89 -20.69
CA ALA A 364 33.76 26.66 -19.26
C ALA A 364 34.49 25.35 -18.91
N GLY A 365 34.68 24.43 -19.87
CA GLY A 365 35.44 23.18 -19.66
C GLY A 365 34.83 22.17 -18.67
N ARG A 366 33.60 22.40 -18.23
CA ARG A 366 32.81 21.53 -17.34
C ARG A 366 31.49 21.21 -18.02
N SER A 367 30.96 19.99 -17.86
CA SER A 367 29.64 19.65 -18.40
C SER A 367 28.53 20.08 -17.45
N THR A 368 27.47 20.63 -18.03
CA THR A 368 26.18 20.84 -17.36
C THR A 368 25.44 19.51 -17.44
N GLU A 369 25.39 18.80 -16.31
CA GLU A 369 24.81 17.46 -16.22
C GLU A 369 23.31 17.52 -15.93
N PHE A 370 22.58 16.59 -16.55
CA PHE A 370 21.15 16.39 -16.35
C PHE A 370 20.87 14.93 -16.01
N ALA A 371 19.97 14.70 -15.06
CA ALA A 371 19.45 13.38 -14.77
C ALA A 371 18.33 13.01 -15.76
N LEU A 372 18.41 11.80 -16.30
CA LEU A 372 17.35 11.15 -17.07
C LEU A 372 16.54 10.29 -16.09
N ALA A 373 15.26 10.61 -15.95
CA ALA A 373 14.40 10.04 -14.94
C ALA A 373 12.99 9.74 -15.48
N THR A 374 12.30 8.84 -14.80
CA THR A 374 10.94 8.36 -15.16
C THR A 374 10.03 8.41 -13.94
N GLY A 375 8.75 8.73 -14.15
CA GLY A 375 7.81 9.02 -13.07
C GLY A 375 7.63 7.85 -12.12
N PHE A 376 7.59 8.11 -10.81
CA PHE A 376 7.46 7.06 -9.82
C PHE A 376 6.14 6.30 -9.99
N SER A 377 5.04 7.02 -10.27
CA SER A 377 3.75 6.41 -10.63
C SER A 377 3.81 5.61 -11.93
N SER A 378 4.63 6.04 -12.90
CA SER A 378 4.84 5.36 -14.19
C SER A 378 5.51 3.99 -13.99
N LEU A 379 6.49 3.90 -13.09
CA LEU A 379 7.14 2.63 -12.71
C LEU A 379 6.20 1.72 -11.93
N CYS A 380 5.47 2.26 -10.94
CA CYS A 380 4.43 1.53 -10.21
C CYS A 380 3.38 0.92 -11.15
N LYS A 381 2.90 1.71 -12.14
CA LYS A 381 1.94 1.27 -13.15
C LYS A 381 2.51 0.14 -14.03
N ALA A 382 3.73 0.30 -14.53
CA ALA A 382 4.34 -0.65 -15.47
C ALA A 382 4.74 -1.98 -14.84
N LEU A 383 5.19 -1.97 -13.58
CA LEU A 383 5.58 -3.18 -12.84
C LEU A 383 4.42 -3.81 -12.05
N ASN A 384 3.27 -3.13 -12.00
CA ASN A 384 2.11 -3.45 -11.16
C ASN A 384 2.49 -3.63 -9.67
N VAL A 385 2.95 -2.53 -9.06
CA VAL A 385 3.37 -2.45 -7.65
C VAL A 385 2.99 -1.12 -6.99
N GLY A 386 2.66 -1.13 -5.71
CA GLY A 386 2.49 0.05 -4.85
C GLY A 386 3.79 0.44 -4.12
N LEU A 387 3.86 1.70 -3.65
CA LEU A 387 4.94 2.20 -2.79
C LEU A 387 4.66 1.87 -1.32
N VAL A 388 5.64 1.32 -0.60
CA VAL A 388 5.56 1.13 0.86
C VAL A 388 6.03 2.41 1.56
N GLU A 389 5.08 3.27 1.95
CA GLU A 389 5.38 4.56 2.60
C GLU A 389 6.00 4.39 4.00
N ASP A 390 5.34 3.65 4.91
CA ASP A 390 5.79 3.45 6.30
C ASP A 390 5.63 1.98 6.76
N TRP A 391 6.73 1.21 6.67
CA TRP A 391 6.83 -0.12 7.27
C TRP A 391 7.30 0.01 8.74
N ARG A 392 6.38 0.42 9.62
CA ARG A 392 6.59 0.22 11.06
C ARG A 392 6.66 -1.27 11.35
N SER A 393 7.71 -1.70 12.06
CA SER A 393 7.83 -3.01 12.68
C SER A 393 6.86 -3.12 13.87
N GLY A 394 5.56 -3.06 13.57
CA GLY A 394 4.49 -2.71 14.48
C GLY A 394 3.22 -2.16 13.79
N GLN A 395 3.05 -2.34 12.48
CA GLN A 395 1.69 -2.40 11.93
C GLN A 395 0.92 -3.52 12.67
N SER A 396 -0.32 -3.24 13.06
CA SER A 396 -1.05 -3.99 14.08
C SER A 396 -1.55 -5.34 13.54
N ARG A 397 -0.66 -6.34 13.47
CA ARG A 397 -0.98 -7.74 13.19
C ARG A 397 -1.77 -8.35 14.35
N TYR A 398 -3.09 -8.13 14.29
CA TYR A 398 -4.07 -8.99 14.93
C TYR A 398 -4.97 -9.52 13.83
N TRP A 399 -5.18 -10.82 13.96
CA TRP A 399 -5.70 -11.86 13.08
C TRP A 399 -7.20 -11.71 12.81
N GLY A 400 -7.91 -11.05 13.73
CA GLY A 400 -9.36 -11.06 13.80
C GLY A 400 -10.08 -10.47 12.59
N LYS A 401 -9.49 -9.52 11.84
CA LYS A 401 -10.28 -8.68 10.94
C LYS A 401 -10.93 -9.46 9.79
N VAL A 402 -10.14 -10.15 8.97
CA VAL A 402 -10.68 -10.94 7.84
C VAL A 402 -11.61 -12.04 8.37
N GLY A 403 -11.22 -12.69 9.48
CA GLY A 403 -12.00 -13.70 10.18
C GLY A 403 -13.38 -13.22 10.65
N HIS A 404 -13.42 -12.35 11.66
CA HIS A 404 -14.68 -11.89 12.27
C HIS A 404 -15.53 -11.04 11.33
N TYR A 405 -14.94 -10.21 10.45
CA TYR A 405 -15.73 -9.47 9.47
C TYR A 405 -16.42 -10.41 8.49
N ASN A 406 -15.73 -11.43 7.96
CA ASN A 406 -16.37 -12.36 7.04
C ASN A 406 -17.41 -13.25 7.74
N ILE A 407 -17.11 -13.81 8.92
CA ILE A 407 -18.07 -14.60 9.71
C ILE A 407 -19.31 -13.77 10.07
N GLY A 408 -19.11 -12.56 10.59
CA GLY A 408 -20.20 -11.64 10.97
C GLY A 408 -21.03 -11.18 9.77
N TYR A 409 -20.39 -10.84 8.65
CA TYR A 409 -21.08 -10.41 7.43
C TYR A 409 -21.84 -11.57 6.78
N ALA A 410 -21.25 -12.77 6.66
CA ALA A 410 -21.92 -13.95 6.10
C ALA A 410 -23.13 -14.38 6.94
N ALA A 411 -22.99 -14.37 8.28
CA ALA A 411 -24.09 -14.69 9.20
C ALA A 411 -25.31 -13.77 9.02
N CYS A 412 -25.12 -12.50 8.60
CA CYS A 412 -26.22 -11.55 8.42
C CYS A 412 -27.27 -11.98 7.37
N PHE A 413 -26.92 -12.93 6.49
CA PHE A 413 -27.82 -13.44 5.45
C PHE A 413 -28.46 -14.79 5.81
N ALA A 414 -27.93 -15.49 6.82
CA ALA A 414 -28.30 -16.86 7.21
C ALA A 414 -29.37 -16.97 8.32
N LEU A 415 -29.93 -15.85 8.80
CA LEU A 415 -31.04 -15.86 9.76
C LEU A 415 -32.31 -16.46 9.15
N GLN A 416 -33.18 -17.00 10.00
CA GLN A 416 -34.27 -17.88 9.58
C GLN A 416 -35.55 -17.08 9.25
N THR A 417 -35.92 -16.10 10.08
CA THR A 417 -37.15 -15.29 9.90
C THR A 417 -36.88 -14.00 9.14
N ASP A 418 -37.87 -13.55 8.34
CA ASP A 418 -37.72 -12.39 7.44
C ASP A 418 -37.41 -11.09 8.18
N LYS A 419 -37.98 -10.88 9.37
CA LYS A 419 -37.75 -9.67 10.17
C LYS A 419 -36.33 -9.66 10.75
N ALA A 420 -35.88 -10.78 11.32
CA ALA A 420 -34.51 -10.92 11.80
C ALA A 420 -33.51 -10.74 10.64
N ARG A 421 -33.70 -11.45 9.52
CA ARG A 421 -32.85 -11.33 8.32
C ARG A 421 -32.84 -9.91 7.76
N ALA A 422 -33.95 -9.18 7.83
CA ALA A 422 -34.01 -7.77 7.42
C ALA A 422 -33.16 -6.85 8.33
N VAL A 423 -33.18 -7.05 9.65
CA VAL A 423 -32.33 -6.29 10.60
C VAL A 423 -30.85 -6.45 10.26
N PHE A 424 -30.38 -7.69 10.15
CA PHE A 424 -28.96 -7.93 9.91
C PHE A 424 -28.54 -7.54 8.49
N LYS A 425 -29.38 -7.77 7.47
CA LYS A 425 -29.10 -7.28 6.10
C LYS A 425 -29.02 -5.74 6.05
N ALA A 426 -29.81 -5.02 6.83
CA ALA A 426 -29.73 -3.56 6.92
C ALA A 426 -28.47 -3.07 7.68
N ASN A 427 -27.92 -3.88 8.59
CA ASN A 427 -26.80 -3.51 9.46
C ASN A 427 -25.48 -4.25 9.14
N ALA A 428 -25.42 -5.00 8.05
CA ALA A 428 -24.30 -5.89 7.73
C ALA A 428 -22.94 -5.16 7.66
N THR A 429 -22.92 -3.94 7.10
CA THR A 429 -21.72 -3.07 7.01
C THR A 429 -21.43 -2.26 8.27
N ALA A 430 -22.25 -2.38 9.32
CA ALA A 430 -21.96 -1.93 10.67
C ALA A 430 -21.47 -3.08 11.56
N ILE A 431 -21.82 -4.32 11.23
CA ILE A 431 -21.38 -5.53 11.94
C ILE A 431 -20.02 -6.01 11.43
N GLY A 432 -19.90 -6.20 10.12
CA GLY A 432 -18.65 -6.51 9.42
C GLY A 432 -18.25 -5.40 8.44
N VAL A 433 -17.13 -5.62 7.74
CA VAL A 433 -16.64 -4.77 6.65
C VAL A 433 -16.97 -5.42 5.30
N ARG A 434 -17.05 -4.62 4.22
CA ARG A 434 -17.42 -5.09 2.87
C ARG A 434 -16.31 -5.97 2.28
N ASP A 435 -16.70 -6.98 1.50
CA ASP A 435 -15.82 -7.81 0.66
C ASP A 435 -14.72 -6.97 -0.05
N GLU A 436 -15.11 -5.88 -0.72
CA GLU A 436 -14.21 -4.93 -1.43
C GLU A 436 -13.18 -4.21 -0.54
N ASP A 437 -13.49 -3.99 0.74
CA ASP A 437 -12.63 -3.28 1.70
C ASP A 437 -11.74 -4.26 2.48
N ILE A 438 -12.17 -5.52 2.63
CA ILE A 438 -11.37 -6.64 3.13
C ILE A 438 -10.24 -6.95 2.13
N VAL A 439 -10.58 -7.26 0.88
CA VAL A 439 -9.62 -7.61 -0.18
C VAL A 439 -8.60 -6.50 -0.43
N ALA A 440 -9.01 -5.23 -0.29
CA ALA A 440 -8.14 -4.08 -0.48
C ALA A 440 -7.48 -3.54 0.81
N GLY A 441 -7.48 -4.30 1.91
CA GLY A 441 -6.80 -3.96 3.16
C GLY A 441 -7.29 -2.68 3.86
N ARG A 442 -8.46 -2.13 3.49
CA ARG A 442 -8.99 -0.83 3.99
C ARG A 442 -9.65 -0.96 5.36
N LEU A 443 -9.00 -1.66 6.28
CA LEU A 443 -9.57 -2.13 7.53
C LEU A 443 -9.30 -1.16 8.71
N PRO A 444 -10.29 -0.86 9.58
CA PRO A 444 -10.12 0.07 10.69
C PRO A 444 -8.92 -0.23 11.59
N LEU A 445 -8.26 0.81 12.11
CA LEU A 445 -7.09 0.69 12.99
C LEU A 445 -7.45 1.04 14.44
N ALA A 446 -6.86 0.33 15.41
CA ALA A 446 -7.05 0.58 16.85
C ALA A 446 -6.51 1.95 17.34
N THR A 447 -5.91 2.76 16.46
CA THR A 447 -5.54 4.16 16.68
C THR A 447 -6.67 5.14 16.30
N GLN A 448 -7.68 4.72 15.54
CA GLN A 448 -8.77 5.56 15.03
C GLN A 448 -9.93 5.67 16.03
N THR A 449 -9.63 5.96 17.31
CA THR A 449 -10.59 5.93 18.44
C THR A 449 -11.80 6.86 18.28
N SER A 450 -11.68 7.91 17.47
CA SER A 450 -12.75 8.85 17.12
C SER A 450 -13.69 8.37 16.00
N LYS A 451 -13.30 7.35 15.22
CA LYS A 451 -14.12 6.75 14.16
C LYS A 451 -15.02 5.64 14.70
N PHE A 452 -15.99 5.22 13.88
CA PHE A 452 -16.74 3.99 14.08
C PHE A 452 -15.88 2.79 13.69
N ILE A 453 -15.90 1.75 14.52
CA ILE A 453 -15.31 0.42 14.27
C ILE A 453 -16.48 -0.53 14.03
N ALA A 454 -16.39 -1.39 13.01
CA ALA A 454 -17.43 -2.40 12.76
C ALA A 454 -17.48 -3.40 13.93
N LEU A 455 -18.69 -3.78 14.34
CA LEU A 455 -18.94 -4.34 15.67
C LEU A 455 -18.19 -5.66 15.95
N ALA A 456 -17.90 -6.45 14.91
CA ALA A 456 -17.15 -7.71 15.05
C ALA A 456 -15.66 -7.52 15.44
N ASP A 457 -15.11 -6.30 15.34
CA ASP A 457 -13.75 -5.94 15.77
C ASP A 457 -13.72 -5.12 17.07
N VAL A 458 -14.88 -4.70 17.58
CA VAL A 458 -14.97 -3.83 18.77
C VAL A 458 -14.38 -4.47 20.03
N PRO A 459 -14.57 -5.78 20.31
CA PRO A 459 -13.94 -6.41 21.46
C PRO A 459 -12.42 -6.28 21.49
N ASP A 460 -11.73 -6.54 20.37
CA ASP A 460 -10.28 -6.48 20.29
C ASP A 460 -9.74 -5.03 20.13
N LEU A 461 -10.23 -4.29 19.14
CA LEU A 461 -9.71 -2.95 18.84
C LEU A 461 -10.13 -1.88 19.87
N VAL A 462 -11.23 -2.08 20.60
CA VAL A 462 -11.78 -1.11 21.56
C VAL A 462 -11.81 -1.67 22.99
N TRP A 463 -12.42 -2.82 23.25
CA TRP A 463 -12.67 -3.28 24.62
C TRP A 463 -11.43 -3.87 25.30
N ARG A 464 -10.58 -4.64 24.62
CA ARG A 464 -9.31 -5.19 25.14
C ARG A 464 -8.37 -4.11 25.72
N ARG A 465 -8.56 -2.85 25.28
CA ARG A 465 -7.91 -1.63 25.79
C ARG A 465 -8.77 -0.83 26.80
N SER A 466 -10.03 -0.53 26.49
CA SER A 466 -10.89 0.35 27.32
C SER A 466 -11.58 -0.36 28.50
N ARG A 467 -11.65 -1.70 28.46
CA ARG A 467 -12.28 -2.63 29.38
C ARG A 467 -11.32 -3.80 29.65
N GLY A 468 -10.22 -3.57 30.38
CA GLY A 468 -9.12 -4.56 30.53
C GLY A 468 -9.50 -5.97 31.00
N LYS A 469 -10.70 -6.15 31.57
CA LYS A 469 -11.32 -7.44 31.89
C LYS A 469 -11.64 -8.31 30.67
N ASP A 470 -11.80 -7.73 29.48
CA ASP A 470 -12.30 -8.46 28.31
C ASP A 470 -11.30 -9.49 27.77
N LYS A 471 -10.01 -9.39 28.13
CA LYS A 471 -8.95 -10.31 27.70
C LYS A 471 -9.26 -11.79 27.98
N ALA A 472 -9.94 -12.09 29.10
CA ALA A 472 -10.30 -13.46 29.45
C ALA A 472 -11.50 -14.02 28.65
N ASN A 473 -12.20 -13.18 27.89
CA ASN A 473 -13.42 -13.56 27.17
C ASN A 473 -13.16 -14.08 25.75
N HIS A 474 -11.93 -13.94 25.24
CA HIS A 474 -11.55 -14.22 23.85
C HIS A 474 -11.17 -15.69 23.62
N PHE A 475 -11.00 -16.49 24.69
CA PHE A 475 -10.53 -17.87 24.60
C PHE A 475 -11.16 -18.79 25.67
N ALA A 476 -10.94 -20.09 25.55
CA ALA A 476 -11.22 -21.11 26.55
C ALA A 476 -10.30 -22.34 26.37
N ASP A 477 -9.60 -22.77 27.42
CA ASP A 477 -8.60 -23.85 27.33
C ASP A 477 -9.28 -25.23 27.39
N MET A 478 -9.94 -25.64 26.29
CA MET A 478 -10.93 -26.73 26.32
C MET A 478 -10.34 -28.14 26.37
N ASP A 479 -9.06 -28.31 26.05
CA ASP A 479 -8.29 -29.56 26.01
C ASP A 479 -7.27 -29.73 27.15
N GLU A 480 -6.98 -28.68 27.92
CA GLU A 480 -6.07 -28.77 29.07
C GLU A 480 -6.61 -29.78 30.11
N THR A 481 -5.73 -30.52 30.79
CA THR A 481 -6.16 -31.51 31.78
C THR A 481 -6.07 -31.00 33.21
N GLY A 482 -7.21 -30.97 33.90
CA GLY A 482 -7.30 -30.59 35.30
C GLY A 482 -6.67 -31.63 36.23
N THR A 483 -6.29 -31.20 37.45
CA THR A 483 -5.72 -32.07 38.49
C THR A 483 -6.70 -32.29 39.65
N GLY A 484 -6.37 -33.20 40.56
CA GLY A 484 -7.09 -33.36 41.84
C GLY A 484 -8.58 -33.71 41.64
N ALA A 485 -9.48 -32.81 42.01
CA ALA A 485 -10.93 -33.00 41.81
C ALA A 485 -11.35 -33.13 40.33
N PHE A 486 -10.49 -32.71 39.41
CA PHE A 486 -10.68 -32.75 37.96
C PHE A 486 -9.70 -33.70 37.24
N GLN A 487 -8.94 -34.51 37.99
CA GLN A 487 -7.79 -35.31 37.50
C GLN A 487 -8.05 -35.99 36.14
N GLY A 488 -7.23 -35.61 35.14
CA GLY A 488 -7.23 -36.23 33.81
C GLY A 488 -8.46 -35.90 32.95
N LYS A 489 -9.22 -34.85 33.29
CA LYS A 489 -10.38 -34.38 32.53
C LYS A 489 -10.14 -32.97 32.00
N THR A 490 -10.71 -32.68 30.84
CA THR A 490 -10.67 -31.34 30.23
C THR A 490 -12.02 -30.64 30.36
N LEU A 491 -12.06 -29.31 30.17
CA LEU A 491 -13.33 -28.56 30.17
C LEU A 491 -14.32 -29.09 29.11
N MET A 492 -13.84 -29.48 27.92
CA MET A 492 -14.66 -30.13 26.89
C MET A 492 -15.28 -31.46 27.36
N GLN A 493 -14.54 -32.26 28.13
CA GLN A 493 -15.07 -33.50 28.71
C GLN A 493 -16.10 -33.21 29.81
N LEU A 494 -15.78 -32.27 30.70
CA LEU A 494 -16.63 -31.88 31.83
C LEU A 494 -17.97 -31.33 31.33
N TRP A 495 -17.97 -30.37 30.39
CA TRP A 495 -19.18 -29.74 29.83
C TRP A 495 -20.19 -30.75 29.26
N ARG A 496 -19.67 -31.85 28.68
CA ARG A 496 -20.46 -32.95 28.12
C ARG A 496 -20.92 -33.96 29.18
N GLN A 497 -20.13 -34.22 30.21
CA GLN A 497 -20.39 -35.29 31.20
C GLN A 497 -21.10 -34.82 32.47
N ARG A 498 -21.00 -33.53 32.83
CA ARG A 498 -21.48 -32.97 34.10
C ARG A 498 -22.22 -31.65 33.84
N PRO A 499 -23.56 -31.62 33.89
CA PRO A 499 -24.32 -30.37 33.74
C PRO A 499 -23.90 -29.28 34.74
N SER A 500 -23.49 -29.66 35.95
CA SER A 500 -22.94 -28.73 36.97
C SER A 500 -21.60 -28.09 36.62
N SER A 501 -20.91 -28.53 35.56
CA SER A 501 -19.70 -27.84 35.05
C SER A 501 -20.01 -26.68 34.10
N ARG A 502 -21.30 -26.39 33.86
CA ARG A 502 -21.77 -25.24 33.07
C ARG A 502 -21.90 -23.97 33.93
N ASP A 503 -20.99 -23.86 34.90
CA ASP A 503 -20.94 -22.81 35.91
C ASP A 503 -19.53 -22.17 35.88
N PRO A 504 -19.42 -20.83 35.76
CA PRO A 504 -18.13 -20.15 35.75
C PRO A 504 -17.26 -20.42 36.98
N GLN A 505 -17.87 -20.67 38.15
CA GLN A 505 -17.14 -20.95 39.38
C GLN A 505 -16.51 -22.35 39.37
N VAL A 506 -17.12 -23.32 38.68
CA VAL A 506 -16.52 -24.65 38.47
C VAL A 506 -15.36 -24.56 37.46
N TRP A 507 -15.44 -23.69 36.46
CA TRP A 507 -14.29 -23.40 35.58
C TRP A 507 -13.17 -22.66 36.30
N ASN A 508 -13.50 -21.72 37.19
CA ASN A 508 -12.50 -21.03 38.00
C ASN A 508 -11.79 -22.00 38.97
N ALA A 509 -12.53 -22.94 39.57
CA ALA A 509 -11.95 -24.03 40.36
C ALA A 509 -11.11 -25.00 39.52
N PHE A 510 -11.50 -25.26 38.27
CA PHE A 510 -10.73 -26.07 37.32
C PHE A 510 -9.37 -25.42 37.01
N TYR A 511 -9.33 -24.14 36.64
CA TYR A 511 -8.07 -23.43 36.41
C TYR A 511 -7.17 -23.40 37.65
N SER A 512 -7.73 -23.15 38.83
CA SER A 512 -6.99 -23.25 40.11
C SER A 512 -6.52 -24.66 40.47
N SER A 513 -7.02 -25.72 39.82
CA SER A 513 -6.49 -27.07 39.99
C SER A 513 -5.25 -27.34 39.13
N ILE A 514 -5.06 -26.59 38.04
CA ILE A 514 -3.90 -26.71 37.16
C ILE A 514 -2.78 -25.82 37.68
N ASP A 515 -3.11 -24.55 37.92
CA ASP A 515 -2.21 -23.54 38.46
C ASP A 515 -3.00 -22.64 39.44
N PRO A 516 -2.75 -22.77 40.76
CA PRO A 516 -3.39 -21.92 41.77
C PRO A 516 -3.17 -20.43 41.56
N ASP A 517 -1.98 -20.04 41.06
CA ASP A 517 -1.55 -18.65 40.85
C ASP A 517 -1.96 -18.10 39.46
N ARG A 518 -2.62 -18.92 38.62
CA ARG A 518 -3.05 -18.54 37.26
C ARG A 518 -3.84 -17.25 37.29
N LYS A 519 -3.29 -16.19 36.71
CA LYS A 519 -3.85 -14.82 36.75
C LYS A 519 -5.27 -14.79 36.18
N PRO A 520 -6.20 -13.95 36.69
CA PRO A 520 -7.58 -13.88 36.19
C PRO A 520 -7.73 -13.59 34.69
N ALA A 521 -6.74 -12.92 34.07
CA ALA A 521 -6.70 -12.67 32.64
C ALA A 521 -6.36 -13.90 31.79
N HIS A 522 -5.80 -14.95 32.40
CA HIS A 522 -5.37 -16.20 31.77
C HIS A 522 -6.36 -17.34 32.11
N ARG A 523 -7.64 -17.03 32.38
CA ARG A 523 -8.69 -18.00 32.73
C ARG A 523 -9.86 -17.85 31.76
N GLY A 524 -9.80 -18.57 30.64
CA GLY A 524 -10.71 -18.39 29.52
C GLY A 524 -12.19 -18.56 29.88
N ALA A 525 -13.03 -17.64 29.38
CA ALA A 525 -14.43 -17.47 29.76
C ALA A 525 -15.41 -17.38 28.56
N LEU A 526 -14.93 -17.59 27.32
CA LEU A 526 -15.65 -17.33 26.06
C LEU A 526 -17.11 -17.85 26.05
N PRO A 527 -17.44 -19.11 26.42
CA PRO A 527 -18.84 -19.57 26.37
C PRO A 527 -19.77 -18.81 27.32
N PHE A 528 -19.26 -18.35 28.47
CA PHE A 528 -20.02 -17.52 29.40
C PHE A 528 -20.14 -16.08 28.91
N ARG A 529 -19.16 -15.55 28.17
CA ARG A 529 -19.30 -14.26 27.47
C ARG A 529 -20.41 -14.29 26.43
N VAL A 530 -20.50 -15.37 25.65
CA VAL A 530 -21.59 -15.59 24.69
C VAL A 530 -22.95 -15.65 25.39
N ALA A 531 -23.06 -16.30 26.56
CA ALA A 531 -24.27 -16.26 27.38
C ALA A 531 -24.63 -14.84 27.88
N GLN A 532 -23.67 -14.07 28.41
CA GLN A 532 -23.91 -12.68 28.84
C GLN A 532 -24.48 -11.82 27.71
N LEU A 533 -23.87 -11.89 26.52
CA LEU A 533 -24.29 -11.11 25.36
C LEU A 533 -25.63 -11.58 24.81
N TYR A 534 -25.91 -12.89 24.81
CA TYR A 534 -27.23 -13.44 24.49
C TYR A 534 -28.32 -12.86 25.41
N ARG A 535 -28.07 -12.78 26.72
CA ARG A 535 -29.01 -12.17 27.68
C ARG A 535 -29.27 -10.70 27.37
N VAL A 536 -28.23 -9.92 27.06
CA VAL A 536 -28.37 -8.51 26.64
C VAL A 536 -29.19 -8.39 25.35
N MET A 537 -28.97 -9.28 24.37
CA MET A 537 -29.74 -9.30 23.12
C MET A 537 -31.22 -9.61 23.33
N VAL A 538 -31.56 -10.62 24.14
CA VAL A 538 -32.96 -10.96 24.46
C VAL A 538 -33.67 -9.79 25.13
N GLN A 539 -33.03 -9.16 26.12
CA GLN A 539 -33.58 -8.01 26.83
C GLN A 539 -33.82 -6.83 25.87
N ALA A 540 -32.83 -6.51 25.02
CA ALA A 540 -32.94 -5.42 24.04
C ALA A 540 -34.09 -5.62 23.03
N VAL A 541 -34.38 -6.86 22.62
CA VAL A 541 -35.52 -7.15 21.71
C VAL A 541 -36.86 -6.98 22.43
N ALA A 542 -36.97 -7.45 23.68
CA ALA A 542 -38.16 -7.30 24.52
C ALA A 542 -38.48 -5.82 24.83
N ASP A 543 -37.45 -5.04 25.21
CA ASP A 543 -37.54 -3.59 25.47
C ASP A 543 -37.65 -2.75 24.18
N ARG A 544 -37.49 -3.40 23.01
CA ARG A 544 -37.58 -2.85 21.65
C ARG A 544 -36.43 -1.91 21.24
N GLU A 545 -35.31 -1.99 21.95
CA GLU A 545 -34.05 -1.29 21.66
C GLU A 545 -33.26 -1.99 20.54
N LEU A 546 -33.68 -1.77 19.29
CA LEU A 546 -33.08 -2.42 18.12
C LEU A 546 -31.59 -2.06 17.94
N ASP A 547 -31.16 -0.88 18.39
CA ASP A 547 -29.75 -0.46 18.39
C ASP A 547 -28.91 -1.18 19.45
N ALA A 548 -29.45 -1.37 20.66
CA ALA A 548 -28.84 -2.23 21.68
C ALA A 548 -28.73 -3.69 21.20
N TYR A 549 -29.78 -4.22 20.56
CA TYR A 549 -29.76 -5.56 19.98
C TYR A 549 -28.69 -5.72 18.90
N VAL A 550 -28.67 -4.83 17.90
CA VAL A 550 -27.66 -4.86 16.81
C VAL A 550 -26.25 -4.69 17.38
N CYS A 551 -26.04 -3.81 18.36
CA CYS A 551 -24.74 -3.60 18.99
C CYS A 551 -24.26 -4.85 19.74
N ALA A 552 -25.13 -5.49 20.54
CA ALA A 552 -24.81 -6.70 21.30
C ALA A 552 -24.59 -7.92 20.38
N ALA A 553 -25.42 -8.06 19.34
CA ALA A 553 -25.29 -9.12 18.35
C ALA A 553 -23.99 -8.99 17.54
N GLY A 554 -23.63 -7.76 17.14
CA GLY A 554 -22.42 -7.50 16.38
C GLY A 554 -21.13 -7.77 17.15
N VAL A 555 -21.05 -7.41 18.43
CA VAL A 555 -19.87 -7.76 19.26
C VAL A 555 -19.84 -9.26 19.60
N LEU A 556 -20.99 -9.94 19.66
CA LEU A 556 -21.06 -11.40 19.82
C LEU A 556 -20.53 -12.16 18.58
N ALA A 557 -20.43 -11.51 17.41
CA ALA A 557 -19.78 -12.10 16.24
C ALA A 557 -18.29 -12.40 16.47
N HIS A 558 -17.61 -11.56 17.26
CA HIS A 558 -16.19 -11.73 17.62
C HIS A 558 -15.98 -13.06 18.35
N TYR A 559 -16.61 -13.22 19.52
CA TYR A 559 -16.45 -14.39 20.40
C TYR A 559 -16.95 -15.71 19.78
N ILE A 560 -17.83 -15.68 18.78
CA ILE A 560 -18.18 -16.88 18.00
C ILE A 560 -17.16 -17.13 16.87
N GLY A 561 -16.53 -16.09 16.33
CA GLY A 561 -15.35 -16.19 15.48
C GLY A 561 -14.14 -16.79 16.21
N ASP A 562 -13.87 -16.35 17.44
CA ASP A 562 -12.82 -16.93 18.31
C ASP A 562 -13.00 -18.45 18.45
N ALA A 563 -14.24 -18.91 18.67
CA ALA A 563 -14.57 -20.34 18.77
C ALA A 563 -14.46 -21.13 17.44
N CYS A 564 -14.29 -20.46 16.30
CA CYS A 564 -13.94 -21.09 15.02
C CYS A 564 -12.44 -21.36 14.90
N GLN A 565 -11.65 -20.84 15.85
CA GLN A 565 -10.20 -20.86 15.82
C GLN A 565 -9.69 -21.87 16.88
N PRO A 566 -8.88 -22.88 16.52
CA PRO A 566 -8.52 -23.97 17.42
C PRO A 566 -7.58 -23.60 18.59
N LEU A 567 -6.72 -22.59 18.43
CA LEU A 567 -5.78 -22.11 19.44
C LEU A 567 -6.47 -21.24 20.51
N HIS A 568 -7.50 -20.46 20.16
CA HIS A 568 -8.43 -19.81 21.11
C HIS A 568 -9.28 -20.80 21.91
N VAL A 569 -9.21 -22.08 21.55
CA VAL A 569 -9.98 -23.18 22.14
C VAL A 569 -9.04 -24.19 22.85
N SER A 570 -7.75 -23.86 22.97
CA SER A 570 -6.70 -24.76 23.45
C SER A 570 -5.71 -24.06 24.38
N HIS A 571 -5.13 -24.80 25.33
CA HIS A 571 -3.97 -24.34 26.09
C HIS A 571 -2.74 -24.06 25.21
N LEU A 572 -2.67 -24.65 24.01
CA LEU A 572 -1.65 -24.38 22.98
C LEU A 572 -1.85 -23.02 22.26
N HIS A 573 -2.52 -22.06 22.92
CA HIS A 573 -2.78 -20.71 22.40
C HIS A 573 -1.50 -20.03 21.88
N HIS A 574 -0.35 -20.25 22.54
CA HIS A 574 0.96 -19.69 22.16
C HIS A 574 1.97 -20.77 21.74
N GLY A 575 1.51 -21.96 21.34
CA GLY A 575 2.40 -23.09 21.10
C GLY A 575 2.59 -24.00 22.31
N GLU A 576 3.60 -24.86 22.26
CA GLU A 576 4.05 -25.65 23.42
C GLU A 576 4.82 -24.76 24.40
N ALA A 577 4.50 -24.83 25.70
CA ALA A 577 5.00 -23.90 26.72
C ALA A 577 6.53 -23.93 26.95
N ASP A 578 7.21 -24.96 26.44
CA ASP A 578 8.67 -25.16 26.54
C ASP A 578 9.42 -24.83 25.23
N ASP A 579 8.74 -24.44 24.12
CA ASP A 579 9.37 -24.07 22.84
C ASP A 579 9.05 -22.61 22.42
N PRO A 580 9.93 -21.64 22.72
CA PRO A 580 9.76 -20.24 22.33
C PRO A 580 9.74 -19.98 20.82
N ASP A 581 10.15 -20.91 19.96
CA ASP A 581 10.03 -20.76 18.50
C ASP A 581 8.56 -20.96 18.02
N ASP A 582 7.65 -21.39 18.91
CA ASP A 582 6.21 -21.53 18.64
C ASP A 582 5.37 -20.31 19.05
N ASP A 583 5.91 -19.32 19.77
CA ASP A 583 5.17 -18.13 20.27
C ASP A 583 4.36 -17.39 19.17
N GLU A 584 4.84 -17.42 17.92
CA GLU A 584 4.21 -16.80 16.74
C GLU A 584 3.13 -17.67 16.05
N VAL A 585 2.93 -18.95 16.45
CA VAL A 585 1.94 -19.87 15.85
C VAL A 585 0.54 -19.29 15.85
N HIS A 586 0.21 -18.54 16.91
CA HIS A 586 -1.03 -17.78 17.00
C HIS A 586 -1.09 -16.76 15.86
N ALA A 587 -0.23 -15.74 15.89
CA ALA A 587 -0.28 -14.61 14.97
C ALA A 587 -0.25 -15.01 13.49
N VAL A 588 0.56 -16.00 13.12
CA VAL A 588 0.77 -16.41 11.72
C VAL A 588 -0.41 -17.19 11.14
N TYR A 589 -1.09 -18.01 11.93
CA TYR A 589 -2.24 -18.80 11.47
C TYR A 589 -3.53 -17.97 11.28
N GLU A 590 -3.56 -16.72 11.78
CA GLU A 590 -4.83 -15.95 12.12
C GLU A 590 -4.68 -14.66 11.27
N THR A 591 -3.51 -13.98 11.34
CA THR A 591 -3.22 -12.80 10.53
C THR A 591 -2.64 -13.23 9.20
N ASP A 592 -1.37 -13.65 9.19
CA ASP A 592 -0.60 -13.81 7.96
C ASP A 592 -1.21 -14.87 7.01
N MET A 593 -1.80 -15.96 7.52
CA MET A 593 -2.49 -16.96 6.68
C MET A 593 -3.79 -16.44 6.06
N LEU A 594 -4.66 -15.77 6.82
CA LEU A 594 -5.96 -15.33 6.30
C LEU A 594 -5.88 -14.05 5.47
N ASP A 595 -4.97 -13.13 5.82
CA ASP A 595 -4.68 -11.94 5.02
C ASP A 595 -4.09 -12.34 3.66
N GLN A 596 -3.18 -13.33 3.61
CA GLN A 596 -2.61 -13.86 2.36
C GLN A 596 -3.67 -14.53 1.46
N ALA A 597 -4.75 -15.05 2.05
CA ALA A 597 -5.81 -15.80 1.36
C ALA A 597 -7.16 -15.07 1.29
N ALA A 598 -7.19 -13.74 1.50
CA ALA A 598 -8.42 -12.99 1.74
C ALA A 598 -9.50 -13.17 0.65
N ASP A 599 -9.14 -13.20 -0.64
CA ASP A 599 -10.07 -13.47 -1.75
C ASP A 599 -10.69 -14.88 -1.67
N GLU A 600 -9.87 -15.91 -1.45
CA GLU A 600 -10.31 -17.30 -1.33
C GLU A 600 -11.23 -17.48 -0.10
N VAL A 601 -10.86 -16.88 1.03
CA VAL A 601 -11.66 -16.88 2.27
C VAL A 601 -13.02 -16.21 2.03
N VAL A 602 -13.04 -15.00 1.46
CA VAL A 602 -14.26 -14.19 1.31
C VAL A 602 -15.28 -14.88 0.40
N VAL A 603 -14.85 -15.46 -0.73
CA VAL A 603 -15.72 -16.20 -1.64
C VAL A 603 -16.05 -17.59 -1.07
N GLY A 604 -15.04 -18.31 -0.59
CA GLY A 604 -15.13 -19.71 -0.20
C GLY A 604 -15.96 -19.96 1.06
N VAL A 605 -15.95 -19.06 2.05
CA VAL A 605 -16.82 -19.14 3.23
C VAL A 605 -18.26 -18.78 2.88
N LYS A 606 -18.46 -17.74 2.06
CA LYS A 606 -19.79 -17.28 1.61
C LYS A 606 -20.56 -18.36 0.85
N GLN A 607 -19.87 -19.12 0.00
CA GLN A 607 -20.43 -20.30 -0.67
C GLN A 607 -20.83 -21.39 0.34
N ARG A 608 -19.90 -21.79 1.22
CA ARG A 608 -20.15 -22.82 2.26
C ARG A 608 -21.31 -22.46 3.19
N VAL A 609 -21.49 -21.18 3.54
CA VAL A 609 -22.62 -20.72 4.37
C VAL A 609 -23.96 -20.84 3.64
N ALA A 610 -23.99 -20.74 2.31
CA ALA A 610 -25.20 -20.99 1.51
C ALA A 610 -25.50 -22.50 1.37
N ASP A 611 -24.48 -23.34 1.34
CA ASP A 611 -24.60 -24.81 1.22
C ASP A 611 -24.92 -25.51 2.56
N LEU A 612 -24.66 -24.85 3.70
CA LEU A 612 -24.92 -25.38 5.04
C LEU A 612 -26.39 -25.22 5.46
N ALA A 613 -27.01 -26.31 5.93
CA ALA A 613 -28.33 -26.28 6.52
C ALA A 613 -28.39 -25.47 7.83
N GLY A 614 -29.44 -24.67 7.99
CA GLY A 614 -29.75 -23.95 9.23
C GLY A 614 -29.99 -24.90 10.41
N ARG A 615 -29.71 -24.42 11.63
CA ARG A 615 -29.72 -25.25 12.85
C ARG A 615 -30.95 -24.99 13.72
N PRO A 616 -31.35 -25.95 14.57
CA PRO A 616 -32.36 -25.72 15.60
C PRO A 616 -31.98 -24.54 16.50
N LEU A 617 -32.98 -23.74 16.89
CA LEU A 617 -32.79 -22.62 17.80
C LEU A 617 -32.39 -23.10 19.22
N VAL A 618 -31.68 -22.24 19.94
CA VAL A 618 -31.18 -22.52 21.30
C VAL A 618 -32.05 -21.87 22.36
N ASN A 619 -32.19 -22.54 23.50
CA ASN A 619 -33.02 -22.07 24.62
C ASN A 619 -32.16 -21.41 25.70
N GLY A 620 -32.32 -20.09 25.85
CA GLY A 620 -31.68 -19.30 26.91
C GLY A 620 -30.15 -19.12 26.77
N PRO A 621 -29.53 -18.35 27.68
CA PRO A 621 -28.10 -18.01 27.58
C PRO A 621 -27.18 -19.23 27.65
N LEU A 622 -27.49 -20.22 28.50
CA LEU A 622 -26.76 -21.49 28.58
C LEU A 622 -26.93 -22.36 27.33
N GLY A 623 -28.01 -22.18 26.55
CA GLY A 623 -28.18 -22.79 25.24
C GLY A 623 -27.22 -22.19 24.20
N ALA A 624 -27.02 -20.86 24.23
CA ALA A 624 -26.02 -20.20 23.40
C ALA A 624 -24.59 -20.59 23.78
N ALA A 625 -24.29 -20.72 25.08
CA ALA A 625 -23.02 -21.25 25.56
C ALA A 625 -22.79 -22.71 25.12
N ASP A 626 -23.81 -23.58 25.18
CA ASP A 626 -23.66 -24.95 24.67
C ASP A 626 -23.38 -24.95 23.17
N ALA A 627 -24.12 -24.17 22.37
CA ALA A 627 -23.90 -24.09 20.92
C ALA A 627 -22.48 -23.64 20.55
N VAL A 628 -21.88 -22.69 21.28
CA VAL A 628 -20.49 -22.30 21.05
C VAL A 628 -19.50 -23.38 21.51
N VAL A 629 -19.77 -24.11 22.59
CA VAL A 629 -18.97 -25.30 22.97
C VAL A 629 -19.12 -26.45 21.96
N GLN A 630 -20.29 -26.63 21.34
CA GLN A 630 -20.43 -27.58 20.24
C GLN A 630 -19.65 -27.13 18.99
N LEU A 631 -19.55 -25.81 18.73
CA LEU A 631 -18.72 -25.23 17.66
C LEU A 631 -17.23 -25.48 17.94
N MET A 632 -16.72 -25.08 19.10
CA MET A 632 -15.38 -25.41 19.62
C MET A 632 -15.02 -26.88 19.39
N ARG A 633 -15.93 -27.81 19.72
CA ARG A 633 -15.73 -29.25 19.53
C ARG A 633 -15.65 -29.69 18.06
N ARG A 634 -16.30 -28.96 17.12
CA ARG A 634 -16.21 -29.20 15.67
C ARG A 634 -14.98 -28.53 15.05
N THR A 635 -14.53 -27.41 15.63
CA THR A 635 -13.25 -26.75 15.36
C THR A 635 -12.10 -27.71 15.67
N MET A 636 -11.89 -28.05 16.95
CA MET A 636 -10.80 -28.94 17.39
C MET A 636 -10.80 -30.33 16.73
N LYS A 637 -11.96 -30.85 16.33
CA LYS A 637 -12.04 -32.16 15.65
C LYS A 637 -11.49 -32.13 14.22
N ALA A 638 -11.59 -31.01 13.52
CA ALA A 638 -11.17 -30.88 12.12
C ALA A 638 -9.86 -30.12 11.95
N LEU A 639 -9.52 -29.29 12.93
CA LEU A 639 -8.28 -28.55 13.07
C LEU A 639 -7.79 -28.81 14.51
N PRO A 640 -7.21 -29.99 14.81
CA PRO A 640 -6.61 -30.26 16.12
C PRO A 640 -5.49 -29.23 16.38
N PRO A 641 -5.44 -28.59 17.56
CA PRO A 641 -4.39 -27.61 17.87
C PRO A 641 -2.98 -28.12 17.60
N ALA A 642 -2.67 -29.36 18.01
CA ALA A 642 -1.39 -30.02 17.72
C ALA A 642 -1.10 -30.23 16.22
N GLU A 643 -2.12 -30.36 15.35
CA GLU A 643 -1.93 -30.41 13.89
C GLU A 643 -1.58 -29.01 13.35
N VAL A 644 -2.16 -27.95 13.93
CA VAL A 644 -1.81 -26.56 13.57
C VAL A 644 -0.35 -26.25 13.93
N LEU A 645 0.08 -26.64 15.14
CA LEU A 645 1.48 -26.53 15.57
C LEU A 645 2.39 -27.37 14.66
N GLU A 646 2.04 -28.64 14.39
CA GLU A 646 2.85 -29.50 13.51
C GLU A 646 3.05 -28.85 12.13
N VAL A 647 1.98 -28.36 11.49
CA VAL A 647 2.06 -27.71 10.17
C VAL A 647 2.81 -26.38 10.21
N PHE A 648 2.67 -25.60 11.29
CA PHE A 648 3.47 -24.39 11.51
C PHE A 648 4.96 -24.69 11.70
N ASN A 649 5.30 -25.83 12.30
CA ASN A 649 6.68 -26.20 12.63
C ASN A 649 7.39 -26.95 11.48
N ARG A 650 6.64 -27.53 10.52
CA ARG A 650 7.18 -28.13 9.27
C ARG A 650 7.98 -27.14 8.41
N VAL A 651 7.73 -25.84 8.53
CA VAL A 651 8.46 -24.76 7.85
C VAL A 651 8.76 -23.71 8.91
N ARG A 652 10.03 -23.39 9.23
CA ARG A 652 10.33 -22.29 10.17
C ARG A 652 10.57 -20.98 9.40
N GLY A 653 9.88 -19.91 9.79
CA GLY A 653 9.98 -18.59 9.18
C GLY A 653 9.26 -18.45 7.83
N ARG A 654 9.97 -17.95 6.80
CA ARG A 654 9.35 -17.49 5.55
C ARG A 654 8.72 -18.64 4.75
N GLY A 655 7.41 -18.76 4.86
CA GLY A 655 6.58 -19.77 4.20
C GLY A 655 5.48 -20.34 5.10
N GLN A 656 5.53 -20.11 6.42
CA GLN A 656 4.58 -20.65 7.39
C GLN A 656 3.11 -20.39 7.04
N ALA A 657 2.73 -19.14 6.77
CA ALA A 657 1.37 -18.79 6.34
C ALA A 657 0.92 -19.55 5.09
N ALA A 658 1.78 -19.72 4.09
CA ALA A 658 1.47 -20.45 2.87
C ALA A 658 1.37 -21.97 3.09
N ALA A 659 2.20 -22.55 3.96
CA ALA A 659 2.15 -23.96 4.33
C ALA A 659 0.87 -24.29 5.13
N LEU A 660 0.52 -23.43 6.09
CA LEU A 660 -0.75 -23.49 6.82
C LEU A 660 -1.95 -23.37 5.89
N TRP A 661 -1.96 -22.42 4.94
CA TRP A 661 -3.07 -22.29 3.99
C TRP A 661 -3.23 -23.54 3.11
N ALA A 662 -2.13 -24.10 2.61
CA ALA A 662 -2.17 -25.28 1.74
C ALA A 662 -2.76 -26.52 2.42
N GLU A 663 -2.43 -26.77 3.69
CA GLU A 663 -2.87 -27.98 4.43
C GLU A 663 -4.19 -27.77 5.20
N LEU A 664 -4.43 -26.55 5.71
CA LEU A 664 -5.51 -26.23 6.64
C LEU A 664 -6.59 -25.31 6.06
N GLY A 665 -6.28 -24.51 5.03
CA GLY A 665 -7.15 -23.45 4.49
C GLY A 665 -8.58 -23.91 4.15
N PRO A 666 -8.78 -25.01 3.41
CA PRO A 666 -10.12 -25.56 3.12
C PRO A 666 -10.92 -25.91 4.38
N ARG A 667 -10.26 -26.51 5.39
CA ARG A 667 -10.88 -26.88 6.68
C ARG A 667 -11.13 -25.65 7.56
N THR A 668 -10.28 -24.63 7.46
CA THR A 668 -10.47 -23.33 8.13
C THR A 668 -11.70 -22.64 7.59
N MET A 669 -11.88 -22.58 6.27
CA MET A 669 -13.13 -22.09 5.65
C MET A 669 -14.36 -22.91 6.08
N ASP A 670 -14.24 -24.23 6.20
CA ASP A 670 -15.31 -25.08 6.73
C ASP A 670 -15.63 -24.82 8.22
N ARG A 671 -14.74 -24.17 8.99
CA ARG A 671 -15.00 -23.73 10.38
C ARG A 671 -15.50 -22.30 10.47
N MET A 672 -15.02 -21.39 9.63
CA MET A 672 -15.60 -20.05 9.51
C MET A 672 -17.08 -20.11 9.07
N ALA A 673 -17.42 -20.99 8.12
CA ALA A 673 -18.80 -21.20 7.69
C ALA A 673 -19.68 -21.84 8.78
N ASP A 674 -19.13 -22.83 9.51
CA ASP A 674 -19.76 -23.43 10.69
C ASP A 674 -20.02 -22.37 11.79
N GLY A 675 -19.07 -21.46 11.97
CA GLY A 675 -19.17 -20.25 12.79
C GLY A 675 -20.32 -19.35 12.39
N ALA A 676 -20.38 -18.91 11.14
CA ALA A 676 -21.42 -18.02 10.64
C ALA A 676 -22.83 -18.62 10.78
N VAL A 677 -23.00 -19.94 10.57
CA VAL A 677 -24.27 -20.64 10.81
C VAL A 677 -24.57 -20.76 12.30
N THR A 678 -23.57 -20.96 13.16
CA THR A 678 -23.75 -20.89 14.64
C THR A 678 -24.20 -19.50 15.07
N LEU A 679 -23.52 -18.46 14.58
CA LEU A 679 -23.77 -17.05 14.87
C LEU A 679 -25.19 -16.64 14.47
N ALA A 680 -25.60 -16.93 13.24
CA ALA A 680 -26.96 -16.65 12.76
C ALA A 680 -28.03 -17.42 13.57
N THR A 681 -27.72 -18.63 14.04
CA THR A 681 -28.64 -19.41 14.90
C THR A 681 -28.75 -18.80 16.29
N VAL A 682 -27.65 -18.37 16.90
CA VAL A 682 -27.64 -17.69 18.22
C VAL A 682 -28.36 -16.35 18.15
N TRP A 683 -28.12 -15.56 17.09
CA TRP A 683 -28.86 -14.32 16.81
C TRP A 683 -30.37 -14.56 16.65
N GLN A 684 -30.78 -15.50 15.78
CA GLN A 684 -32.18 -15.84 15.58
C GLN A 684 -32.86 -16.32 16.88
N SER A 685 -32.13 -17.08 17.71
CA SER A 685 -32.66 -17.58 18.98
C SER A 685 -32.90 -16.43 19.97
N ALA A 686 -31.98 -15.47 20.07
CA ALA A 686 -32.16 -14.29 20.90
C ALA A 686 -33.31 -13.40 20.41
N TRP A 687 -33.44 -13.23 19.09
CA TRP A 687 -34.55 -12.52 18.45
C TRP A 687 -35.90 -13.14 18.80
N SER A 688 -36.06 -14.46 18.61
CA SER A 688 -37.31 -15.15 18.90
C SER A 688 -37.60 -15.25 20.40
N ALA A 689 -36.58 -15.41 21.25
CA ALA A 689 -36.75 -15.43 22.72
C ALA A 689 -37.14 -14.05 23.31
N GLY A 690 -36.76 -12.95 22.66
CA GLY A 690 -37.20 -11.60 23.02
C GLY A 690 -38.52 -11.15 22.37
N GLY A 691 -39.21 -12.02 21.62
CA GLY A 691 -40.47 -11.67 20.94
C GLY A 691 -40.29 -10.77 19.71
N GLY A 692 -39.14 -10.82 19.03
CA GLY A 692 -38.82 -9.90 17.94
C GLY A 692 -39.73 -10.02 16.72
N ASP A 693 -40.22 -11.23 16.41
CA ASP A 693 -41.15 -11.44 15.31
C ASP A 693 -42.58 -10.99 15.65
N GLU A 694 -42.90 -10.84 16.93
CA GLU A 694 -44.17 -10.33 17.45
C GLU A 694 -44.14 -8.80 17.65
N HIS A 695 -43.01 -8.26 18.12
CA HIS A 695 -42.87 -6.87 18.55
C HIS A 695 -42.37 -5.92 17.44
N MET A 696 -41.66 -6.42 16.44
CA MET A 696 -41.08 -5.57 15.39
C MET A 696 -41.89 -5.58 14.09
N THR A 697 -41.93 -4.43 13.41
CA THR A 697 -42.48 -4.33 12.05
C THR A 697 -41.37 -4.52 11.02
N LEU A 698 -41.67 -5.18 9.90
CA LEU A 698 -40.68 -5.38 8.82
C LEU A 698 -40.17 -4.05 8.25
N ALA A 699 -40.95 -2.98 8.35
CA ALA A 699 -40.55 -1.63 7.96
C ALA A 699 -39.59 -0.94 8.94
N ALA A 700 -39.58 -1.34 10.22
CA ALA A 700 -38.54 -0.96 11.17
C ALA A 700 -37.27 -1.78 10.94
N CYS A 701 -37.39 -3.10 10.79
CA CYS A 701 -36.27 -4.01 10.56
C CYS A 701 -35.42 -3.66 9.34
N LYS A 702 -36.01 -3.08 8.29
CA LYS A 702 -35.31 -2.66 7.07
C LYS A 702 -34.51 -1.35 7.20
N LYS A 703 -34.50 -0.70 8.37
CA LYS A 703 -33.74 0.54 8.60
C LYS A 703 -32.38 0.23 9.25
N PRO A 704 -31.26 0.74 8.71
CA PRO A 704 -29.96 0.64 9.37
C PRO A 704 -29.97 1.46 10.67
N VAL A 705 -29.30 0.95 11.69
CA VAL A 705 -29.02 1.69 12.92
C VAL A 705 -27.89 2.68 12.64
N PRO A 706 -28.05 3.98 12.92
CA PRO A 706 -26.97 4.97 12.83
C PRO A 706 -25.71 4.53 13.58
N THR A 707 -24.57 4.47 12.89
CA THR A 707 -23.26 4.09 13.45
C THR A 707 -22.83 4.95 14.65
N ARG A 708 -23.32 6.19 14.74
CA ARG A 708 -23.14 7.07 15.91
C ARG A 708 -23.81 6.53 17.19
N GLN A 709 -24.99 5.89 17.07
CA GLN A 709 -25.68 5.26 18.20
C GLN A 709 -24.94 3.98 18.62
N LEU A 710 -24.58 3.13 17.65
CA LEU A 710 -23.78 1.93 17.88
C LEU A 710 -22.44 2.24 18.58
N LYS A 711 -21.71 3.28 18.15
CA LYS A 711 -20.49 3.75 18.83
C LYS A 711 -20.77 4.21 20.26
N LYS A 712 -21.81 5.02 20.48
CA LYS A 712 -22.20 5.46 21.83
C LYS A 712 -22.48 4.27 22.74
N LEU A 713 -23.12 3.21 22.25
CA LEU A 713 -23.38 1.98 23.00
C LEU A 713 -22.08 1.25 23.35
N TYR A 714 -21.22 0.92 22.39
CA TYR A 714 -20.01 0.15 22.72
C TYR A 714 -18.97 0.93 23.53
N ASP A 715 -18.88 2.26 23.37
CA ASP A 715 -18.04 3.13 24.20
C ASP A 715 -18.57 3.24 25.66
N THR A 716 -19.87 2.99 25.89
CA THR A 716 -20.50 3.05 27.22
C THR A 716 -20.16 1.81 28.04
N LYS A 717 -19.32 1.95 29.07
CA LYS A 717 -18.77 0.82 29.85
C LYS A 717 -19.81 -0.12 30.49
N SER A 718 -20.98 0.39 30.88
CA SER A 718 -22.07 -0.42 31.46
C SER A 718 -22.85 -1.23 30.43
N PHE A 719 -22.79 -0.88 29.14
CA PHE A 719 -23.41 -1.68 28.07
C PHE A 719 -22.57 -2.94 27.86
N ALA A 720 -23.16 -4.11 28.12
CA ALA A 720 -22.51 -5.42 28.02
C ALA A 720 -21.13 -5.47 28.73
N GLU A 721 -21.08 -5.07 30.01
CA GLU A 721 -19.85 -5.02 30.80
C GLU A 721 -19.05 -6.33 30.70
N SER A 722 -17.72 -6.21 30.54
CA SER A 722 -16.79 -7.35 30.52
C SER A 722 -16.41 -7.73 31.95
N ARG A 723 -16.59 -9.00 32.32
CA ARG A 723 -16.23 -9.53 33.66
C ARG A 723 -15.11 -10.56 33.57
N TRP A 724 -14.35 -10.75 34.64
CA TRP A 724 -13.48 -11.93 34.80
C TRP A 724 -14.33 -13.17 35.09
N LEU A 725 -13.83 -14.36 34.77
CA LEU A 725 -14.51 -15.64 35.02
C LEU A 725 -15.01 -15.80 36.47
N HIS A 726 -14.20 -15.41 37.45
CA HIS A 726 -14.56 -15.50 38.89
C HIS A 726 -15.62 -14.47 39.33
N GLU A 727 -15.90 -13.45 38.53
CA GLU A 727 -16.95 -12.42 38.77
C GLU A 727 -18.27 -12.77 38.07
N MET A 728 -18.34 -13.92 37.39
CA MET A 728 -19.55 -14.45 36.78
C MET A 728 -20.16 -15.51 37.70
N THR A 729 -21.47 -15.47 37.92
CA THR A 729 -22.21 -16.53 38.62
C THR A 729 -23.20 -17.19 37.68
N LEU A 730 -23.64 -18.42 38.00
CA LEU A 730 -24.72 -19.05 37.23
C LEU A 730 -26.02 -18.21 37.23
N ALA A 731 -26.26 -17.43 38.30
CA ALA A 731 -27.41 -16.53 38.42
C ALA A 731 -27.32 -15.25 37.55
N ASP A 732 -26.11 -14.86 37.11
CA ASP A 732 -25.96 -13.83 36.06
C ASP A 732 -26.33 -14.38 34.66
N LEU A 733 -26.31 -15.71 34.50
CA LEU A 733 -26.43 -16.42 33.21
C LEU A 733 -27.74 -17.20 33.05
N SER A 734 -28.56 -17.28 34.10
CA SER A 734 -29.97 -17.68 34.09
C SER A 734 -30.88 -16.48 33.86
#